data_AF-M2XWF8-F1
#
_entry.id   AF-M2XWF8-F1
#
_cell.length_a   1.000
_cell.length_b   1.000
_cell.length_c   1.000
_cell.angle_alpha   90.00
_cell.angle_beta   90.00
_cell.angle_gamma   90.00
#
_symmetry.space_group_name_H-M   'P 1'
#
loop_
_entity.id
_entity.type
_entity.pdbx_description
1 polymer ?
#
loop_
_entity_poly.entity_id
_entity_poly.type
_entity_poly.pdbx_seq_one_letter_code
_entity_poly.pdbx_strand_id
1 'polypeptide(L)'
;MDSSYPTLCSWLRDFSRNSVALKDSTFICNQGSTRFTFINDYVVRCELGKRLEQEYLFEDRSSFSFLNRNSGKKVSFQVQAIEEEKLFLETEFFKLSYKPQRDCNDFNGQLFIQLKGSENAQFCPCTVEQHSKHNLGGTCRTLDEANGWKVCNWKGQPIAPDVDLGIGMISSKGFVVVDDSNTPLFDESGWPISSSQRNNICDIYIFCYGSDYRKALQLFCQVSGRVPLIPRYILGNWWSRYWRYSEDELKMLIQQFEKYRLPFSVSILDMDWHIVDCKLHDFQVFGCHPGWTGYTWNRELFPNPAALIDWLHKKNLRVALNLHPADGVWPHEEVYHKFAISMGLSEKDIEKNKPIPFDITNPLFTENYFRLLHHTQEEENGVDFWWMDWQQGTKTSLEGVDPLFVLNHFHYLDHGREKSRRPFIFSRFPGLGGQRYPIGFSGDTHVTWNSLAFQPYFTATAANVGYFYWSHDIGGHFAGIEEPQLLVRWIQFGLFSPILRLHSNKNPYHSRHPWMYDVDILQACQNAMQQRHSFIPYLYTMAWRATQYCIALIEPMYYSHPNFANAYACPGQYWFGSELIVAPFVERIDFYSKHSRQVIWLPPSVAPWRNIYTGEAFEGNQWHIIYGRLEDIPVFGRPGAIIPLSRDEEVETDSYRFPIDNPCKLELVVIVGDNGSFQLLEDDGRVEPQVEYEKGACMTLLELKCESNRIEMNIAKAQGDVSSVPKQRDWKVTFLGVSTCLHITTYSNGSIISSTCQVVNEQRESISIFLENISIQYDIKIILEPIENNSIYSFRDRREEKIRQLLFCFHLNTVVKERIDNALDSLKKEPHRLDEISEQMLSNSQKRALLEYLTCCGCHCAWNARPHAPFVVWKTDDSCIECNLYWYSKKDGEKQPITWEENMNEMILWKQVSYQGRENIPSDWNLCMEYGNILSVVLDNECPF
;
A
#
# COMPACT_ATOMS: atom_id res chain seq x y z
N MET A 1 -43.93 13.88 3.55
CA MET A 1 -42.54 14.10 4.02
C MET A 1 -42.51 13.57 5.43
N ASP A 2 -41.98 12.37 5.61
CA ASP A 2 -41.82 11.78 6.94
C ASP A 2 -40.63 12.50 7.61
N SER A 3 -40.86 13.15 8.75
CA SER A 3 -39.90 14.05 9.40
C SER A 3 -38.88 13.32 10.29
N SER A 4 -38.66 12.03 10.03
CA SER A 4 -37.82 11.14 10.84
C SER A 4 -36.38 11.01 10.33
N TYR A 5 -36.07 11.46 9.10
CA TYR A 5 -34.73 11.36 8.53
C TYR A 5 -33.92 12.64 8.80
N PRO A 6 -32.69 12.54 9.34
CA PRO A 6 -31.80 13.67 9.42
C PRO A 6 -31.47 14.16 8.00
N THR A 7 -31.63 15.46 7.72
CA THR A 7 -31.25 16.04 6.42
C THR A 7 -29.73 15.98 6.22
N LEU A 8 -29.23 16.01 4.98
CA LEU A 8 -27.79 16.13 4.66
C LEU A 8 -27.10 17.24 5.46
N CYS A 9 -27.80 18.37 5.66
CA CYS A 9 -27.35 19.50 6.48
C CYS A 9 -27.10 19.16 7.96
N SER A 10 -27.63 18.06 8.47
CA SER A 10 -27.40 17.60 9.85
C SER A 10 -26.17 16.70 9.96
N TRP A 11 -25.86 15.88 8.95
CA TRP A 11 -24.63 15.06 8.92
C TRP A 11 -23.38 15.92 8.76
N LEU A 12 -23.49 17.00 7.99
CA LEU A 12 -22.42 17.96 7.78
C LEU A 12 -22.01 18.65 9.11
N ARG A 13 -22.96 18.93 10.01
CA ARG A 13 -22.70 19.65 11.29
C ARG A 13 -21.78 18.91 12.28
N ASP A 14 -21.65 17.59 12.18
CA ASP A 14 -20.78 16.80 13.05
C ASP A 14 -19.31 16.78 12.57
N PHE A 15 -18.98 17.48 11.47
CA PHE A 15 -17.63 17.66 10.98
C PHE A 15 -16.83 18.63 11.89
N SER A 16 -16.16 18.08 12.91
CA SER A 16 -15.29 18.83 13.84
C SER A 16 -14.12 19.52 13.12
N ARG A 17 -13.94 20.83 13.35
CA ARG A 17 -12.86 21.64 12.77
C ARG A 17 -12.20 22.51 13.82
N ASN A 18 -10.88 22.42 13.88
CA ASN A 18 -10.06 23.39 14.58
C ASN A 18 -9.25 24.22 13.58
N SER A 19 -9.95 24.88 12.64
CA SER A 19 -9.33 25.53 11.48
C SER A 19 -8.53 26.80 11.82
N VAL A 20 -8.79 27.40 12.98
CA VAL A 20 -8.14 28.63 13.45
C VAL A 20 -7.00 28.27 14.40
N ALA A 21 -5.79 28.73 14.11
CA ALA A 21 -4.63 28.53 14.99
C ALA A 21 -4.73 29.36 16.28
N LEU A 22 -3.99 28.95 17.32
CA LEU A 22 -3.85 29.74 18.54
C LEU A 22 -3.19 31.08 18.22
N LYS A 23 -3.77 32.19 18.69
CA LYS A 23 -3.23 33.55 18.48
C LYS A 23 -1.76 33.67 18.91
N ASP A 24 -1.41 33.02 20.01
CA ASP A 24 -0.05 32.98 20.57
C ASP A 24 0.97 32.26 19.69
N SER A 25 0.50 31.46 18.72
CA SER A 25 1.33 30.74 17.75
C SER A 25 1.43 31.47 16.40
N THR A 26 0.88 32.69 16.31
CA THR A 26 0.80 33.47 15.07
C THR A 26 1.62 34.76 15.18
N PHE A 27 2.44 35.02 14.16
CA PHE A 27 3.21 36.25 14.01
C PHE A 27 2.78 36.98 12.74
N ILE A 28 2.38 38.24 12.85
CA ILE A 28 2.00 39.10 11.73
C ILE A 28 3.08 40.16 11.55
N CYS A 29 3.63 40.31 10.34
CA CYS A 29 4.70 41.26 10.04
C CYS A 29 4.37 42.19 8.86
N ASN A 30 5.25 43.16 8.60
CA ASN A 30 5.18 44.09 7.46
C ASN A 30 3.86 44.86 7.34
N GLN A 31 3.52 45.64 8.37
CA GLN A 31 2.28 46.42 8.42
C GLN A 31 1.00 45.58 8.18
N GLY A 32 1.06 44.26 8.43
CA GLY A 32 -0.08 43.37 8.31
C GLY A 32 -0.14 42.54 7.03
N SER A 33 0.81 42.65 6.09
CA SER A 33 0.72 41.95 4.80
C SER A 33 1.02 40.45 4.85
N THR A 34 1.73 39.99 5.89
CA THR A 34 2.27 38.62 5.96
C THR A 34 1.98 38.00 7.32
N ARG A 35 1.53 36.74 7.32
CA ARG A 35 1.23 35.96 8.52
C ARG A 35 2.02 34.67 8.54
N PHE A 36 2.76 34.44 9.61
CA PHE A 36 3.39 33.16 9.94
C PHE A 36 2.62 32.50 11.07
N THR A 37 2.18 31.27 10.86
CA THR A 37 1.43 30.48 11.84
C THR A 37 2.20 29.21 12.16
N PHE A 38 2.74 29.12 13.37
CA PHE A 38 3.47 27.94 13.84
C PHE A 38 2.48 26.93 14.40
N ILE A 39 2.22 25.85 13.65
CA ILE A 39 1.23 24.85 14.05
C ILE A 39 1.79 23.93 15.15
N ASN A 40 3.08 23.61 15.02
CA ASN A 40 3.92 22.94 16.00
C ASN A 40 5.40 23.28 15.70
N ASP A 41 6.34 22.67 16.43
CA ASP A 41 7.77 22.99 16.29
C ASP A 41 8.38 22.58 14.92
N TYR A 42 7.66 21.78 14.12
CA TYR A 42 8.08 21.25 12.82
C TYR A 42 7.34 21.88 11.63
N VAL A 43 6.16 22.47 11.84
CA VAL A 43 5.28 22.93 10.76
C VAL A 43 4.94 24.40 10.93
N VAL A 44 5.27 25.18 9.89
CA VAL A 44 4.87 26.58 9.76
C VAL A 44 4.04 26.78 8.50
N ARG A 45 2.92 27.50 8.65
CA ARG A 45 2.13 28.02 7.54
C ARG A 45 2.52 29.48 7.31
N CYS A 46 2.77 29.85 6.07
CA CYS A 46 3.15 31.20 5.66
C CYS A 46 2.10 31.74 4.67
N GLU A 47 1.54 32.90 4.96
CA GLU A 47 0.47 33.50 4.16
C GLU A 47 0.82 34.93 3.73
N LEU A 48 0.53 35.26 2.48
CA LEU A 48 0.46 36.64 1.99
C LEU A 48 -1.00 37.06 1.90
N GLY A 49 -1.37 38.08 2.68
CA GLY A 49 -2.76 38.52 2.76
C GLY A 49 -3.22 39.24 1.50
N LYS A 50 -4.50 39.11 1.15
CA LYS A 50 -5.11 39.90 0.07
C LYS A 50 -5.48 41.27 0.61
N ARG A 51 -5.00 42.33 -0.02
CA ARG A 51 -5.33 43.69 0.38
C ARG A 51 -6.77 44.01 0.02
N LEU A 52 -7.57 44.40 1.02
CA LEU A 52 -8.90 44.95 0.84
C LEU A 52 -8.96 46.28 1.60
N GLU A 53 -9.12 47.37 0.87
CA GLU A 53 -9.08 48.74 1.42
C GLU A 53 -7.77 49.04 2.18
N GLN A 54 -7.84 49.22 3.51
CA GLN A 54 -6.72 49.52 4.40
C GLN A 54 -6.21 48.29 5.18
N GLU A 55 -6.83 47.12 5.02
CA GLU A 55 -6.48 45.90 5.75
C GLU A 55 -6.05 44.77 4.82
N TYR A 56 -5.33 43.80 5.38
CA TYR A 56 -4.97 42.56 4.71
C TYR A 56 -5.80 41.42 5.28
N LEU A 57 -6.48 40.71 4.39
CA LEU A 57 -7.28 39.54 4.76
C LEU A 57 -6.40 38.29 4.73
N PHE A 58 -6.69 37.35 5.62
CA PHE A 58 -6.06 36.03 5.68
C PHE A 58 -7.10 34.92 5.64
N GLU A 59 -6.68 33.68 5.38
CA GLU A 59 -7.61 32.56 5.25
C GLU A 59 -7.61 31.69 6.50
N ASP A 60 -8.75 31.66 7.21
CA ASP A 60 -8.93 30.92 8.46
C ASP A 60 -9.87 29.71 8.30
N ARG A 61 -10.59 29.60 7.17
CA ARG A 61 -11.41 28.42 6.86
C ARG A 61 -10.53 27.22 6.53
N SER A 62 -11.07 26.02 6.71
CA SER A 62 -10.38 24.78 6.33
C SER A 62 -10.29 24.69 4.80
N SER A 63 -9.16 24.20 4.28
CA SER A 63 -9.06 23.79 2.89
C SER A 63 -9.36 22.30 2.74
N PHE A 64 -9.54 21.83 1.50
CA PHE A 64 -9.69 20.40 1.22
C PHE A 64 -8.50 19.60 1.75
N SER A 65 -7.29 20.16 1.66
CA SER A 65 -6.06 19.52 2.11
C SER A 65 -5.77 19.71 3.60
N PHE A 66 -6.12 20.84 4.21
CA PHE A 66 -5.78 21.13 5.61
C PHE A 66 -6.99 21.58 6.44
N LEU A 67 -7.37 20.76 7.41
CA LEU A 67 -8.55 20.95 8.25
C LEU A 67 -8.26 21.64 9.58
N ASN A 68 -7.15 21.26 10.22
CA ASN A 68 -6.84 21.59 11.60
C ASN A 68 -5.55 22.39 11.71
N ARG A 69 -5.61 23.56 12.35
CA ARG A 69 -4.46 24.44 12.60
C ARG A 69 -4.23 24.69 14.09
N ASN A 70 -5.17 24.32 14.94
CA ASN A 70 -5.01 24.36 16.39
C ASN A 70 -4.51 23.01 16.93
N SER A 71 -3.27 22.97 17.40
CA SER A 71 -2.70 21.78 18.04
C SER A 71 -3.06 21.66 19.54
N GLY A 72 -3.78 22.64 20.10
CA GLY A 72 -4.09 22.73 21.53
C GLY A 72 -2.87 23.06 22.41
N LYS A 73 -1.68 23.22 21.82
CA LYS A 73 -0.42 23.51 22.51
C LYS A 73 0.20 24.79 21.96
N LYS A 74 0.67 25.64 22.86
CA LYS A 74 1.44 26.84 22.49
C LYS A 74 2.80 26.41 21.95
N VAL A 75 3.16 26.94 20.77
CA VAL A 75 4.48 26.71 20.16
C VAL A 75 5.43 27.79 20.66
N SER A 76 6.60 27.39 21.16
CA SER A 76 7.61 28.35 21.62
C SER A 76 8.51 28.73 20.45
N PHE A 77 8.29 29.91 19.86
CA PHE A 77 9.20 30.48 18.87
C PHE A 77 9.82 31.79 19.39
N GLN A 78 11.08 32.03 19.04
CA GLN A 78 11.80 33.25 19.43
C GLN A 78 11.92 34.18 18.23
N VAL A 79 11.63 35.47 18.44
CA VAL A 79 11.99 36.55 17.50
C VAL A 79 13.43 36.94 17.83
N GLN A 80 14.39 36.52 17.01
CA GLN A 80 15.81 36.70 17.32
C GLN A 80 16.29 38.14 17.08
N ALA A 81 15.95 38.72 15.93
CA ALA A 81 16.33 40.08 15.57
C ALA A 81 15.50 40.62 14.39
N ILE A 82 15.48 41.95 14.26
CA ILE A 82 15.12 42.66 13.02
C ILE A 82 16.37 43.43 12.61
N GLU A 83 17.11 42.91 11.63
CA GLU A 83 18.35 43.50 11.11
C GLU A 83 18.15 43.86 9.64
N GLU A 84 18.42 45.10 9.24
CA GLU A 84 18.34 45.52 7.82
C GLU A 84 17.03 45.12 7.10
N GLU A 85 15.89 45.28 7.78
CA GLU A 85 14.54 44.88 7.31
C GLU A 85 14.34 43.36 7.11
N LYS A 86 15.22 42.53 7.68
CA LYS A 86 15.11 41.06 7.67
C LYS A 86 14.64 40.55 9.04
N LEU A 87 13.60 39.73 9.02
CA LEU A 87 13.01 39.06 10.18
C LEU A 87 13.65 37.68 10.38
N PHE A 88 13.99 37.35 11.62
CA PHE A 88 14.42 36.01 12.01
C PHE A 88 13.52 35.42 13.10
N LEU A 89 12.90 34.28 12.79
CA LEU A 89 12.07 33.50 13.70
C LEU A 89 12.71 32.12 13.89
N GLU A 90 12.64 31.56 15.09
CA GLU A 90 13.27 30.27 15.39
C GLU A 90 12.36 29.39 16.25
N THR A 91 12.18 28.13 15.84
CA THR A 91 11.57 27.05 16.65
C THR A 91 12.66 26.14 17.22
N GLU A 92 12.31 25.04 17.87
CA GLU A 92 13.30 24.02 18.25
C GLU A 92 14.03 23.43 17.03
N PHE A 93 13.34 23.21 15.91
CA PHE A 93 13.85 22.41 14.78
C PHE A 93 14.32 23.22 13.57
N PHE A 94 13.88 24.48 13.41
CA PHE A 94 14.30 25.28 12.25
C PHE A 94 14.41 26.77 12.57
N LYS A 95 15.15 27.47 11.72
CA LYS A 95 15.23 28.93 11.65
C LYS A 95 14.58 29.41 10.37
N LEU A 96 13.71 30.40 10.48
CA LEU A 96 13.05 31.08 9.38
C LEU A 96 13.63 32.48 9.26
N SER A 97 14.09 32.84 8.07
CA SER A 97 14.51 34.20 7.75
C SER A 97 13.68 34.77 6.61
N TYR A 98 13.15 35.97 6.78
CA TYR A 98 12.25 36.58 5.81
C TYR A 98 12.62 38.04 5.56
N LYS A 99 12.80 38.42 4.29
CA LYS A 99 13.00 39.80 3.87
C LYS A 99 11.97 40.15 2.79
N PRO A 100 11.01 41.05 3.05
CA PRO A 100 9.99 41.39 2.08
C PRO A 100 10.56 42.10 0.86
N GLN A 101 9.95 41.82 -0.29
CA GLN A 101 10.11 42.60 -1.51
C GLN A 101 8.78 43.29 -1.84
N ARG A 102 8.85 44.48 -2.46
CA ARG A 102 7.64 45.21 -2.86
C ARG A 102 6.97 44.51 -4.05
N ASP A 103 5.64 44.51 -4.06
CA ASP A 103 4.80 44.04 -5.18
C ASP A 103 5.00 42.56 -5.59
N CYS A 104 5.30 41.69 -4.61
CA CYS A 104 5.40 40.25 -4.82
C CYS A 104 4.12 39.50 -4.42
N ASN A 105 3.78 38.46 -5.21
CA ASN A 105 2.62 37.59 -4.97
C ASN A 105 3.00 36.22 -4.38
N ASP A 106 4.29 35.96 -4.14
CA ASP A 106 4.82 34.74 -3.56
C ASP A 106 5.95 35.04 -2.57
N PHE A 107 6.54 33.99 -1.98
CA PHE A 107 7.67 34.08 -1.05
C PHE A 107 9.05 33.87 -1.72
N ASN A 108 9.11 33.83 -3.06
CA ASN A 108 10.32 33.46 -3.77
C ASN A 108 11.44 34.50 -3.58
N GLY A 109 12.63 34.02 -3.18
CA GLY A 109 13.78 34.87 -2.87
C GLY A 109 13.60 35.77 -1.63
N GLN A 110 12.47 35.67 -0.94
CA GLN A 110 12.15 36.46 0.26
C GLN A 110 12.21 35.62 1.53
N LEU A 111 11.79 34.35 1.46
CA LEU A 111 11.71 33.43 2.58
C LEU A 111 12.80 32.36 2.47
N PHE A 112 13.50 32.11 3.58
CA PHE A 112 14.46 31.03 3.69
C PHE A 112 14.26 30.28 4.99
N ILE A 113 14.39 28.95 4.93
CA ILE A 113 14.35 28.07 6.09
C ILE A 113 15.70 27.38 6.22
N GLN A 114 16.20 27.25 7.45
CA GLN A 114 17.37 26.46 7.79
C GLN A 114 16.99 25.41 8.84
N LEU A 115 17.13 24.13 8.52
CA LEU A 115 16.94 23.05 9.49
C LEU A 115 18.09 23.05 10.51
N LYS A 116 17.77 22.94 11.80
CA LYS A 116 18.80 22.81 12.84
C LYS A 116 19.40 21.41 12.83
N GLY A 117 20.69 21.31 13.10
CA GLY A 117 21.45 20.05 13.02
C GLY A 117 21.87 19.66 11.60
N SER A 118 21.59 20.50 10.59
CA SER A 118 22.10 20.34 9.22
C SER A 118 22.76 21.64 8.77
N GLU A 119 24.10 21.68 8.83
CA GLU A 119 24.89 22.89 8.60
C GLU A 119 24.76 23.46 7.17
N ASN A 120 24.28 22.65 6.21
CA ASN A 120 24.17 23.01 4.78
C ASN A 120 22.73 23.08 4.24
N ALA A 121 21.70 23.08 5.09
CA ALA A 121 20.30 22.99 4.65
C ALA A 121 19.52 24.32 4.77
N GLN A 122 20.06 25.42 4.22
CA GLN A 122 19.25 26.61 3.97
C GLN A 122 18.57 26.48 2.60
N PHE A 123 17.24 26.65 2.54
CA PHE A 123 16.48 26.52 1.30
C PHE A 123 15.42 27.62 1.15
N CYS A 124 15.10 27.95 -0.11
CA CYS A 124 13.99 28.81 -0.47
C CYS A 124 12.73 27.96 -0.69
N PRO A 125 11.63 28.17 0.05
CA PRO A 125 10.42 27.37 -0.09
C PRO A 125 9.74 27.42 -1.48
N CYS A 126 10.06 28.41 -2.32
CA CYS A 126 9.36 28.62 -3.60
C CYS A 126 10.15 28.18 -4.86
N THR A 127 11.38 27.67 -4.73
CA THR A 127 12.17 27.24 -5.90
C THR A 127 11.86 25.80 -6.30
N VAL A 128 10.86 25.61 -7.15
CA VAL A 128 10.30 24.31 -7.61
C VAL A 128 11.37 23.26 -7.96
N GLU A 129 12.44 23.66 -8.66
CA GLU A 129 13.53 22.74 -9.09
C GLU A 129 14.30 22.09 -7.93
N GLN A 130 14.49 22.79 -6.81
CA GLN A 130 15.18 22.23 -5.64
C GLN A 130 14.29 21.25 -4.85
N HIS A 131 12.97 21.50 -4.85
CA HIS A 131 11.99 20.66 -4.15
C HIS A 131 11.72 19.36 -4.90
N SER A 132 11.50 19.43 -6.21
CA SER A 132 11.10 18.27 -7.02
C SER A 132 12.19 17.20 -7.12
N LYS A 133 13.46 17.59 -7.24
CA LYS A 133 14.58 16.65 -7.40
C LYS A 133 14.77 15.69 -6.22
N HIS A 134 14.41 16.12 -5.02
CA HIS A 134 14.66 15.38 -3.78
C HIS A 134 13.39 14.80 -3.14
N ASN A 135 12.22 15.17 -3.67
CA ASN A 135 10.94 14.60 -3.28
C ASN A 135 10.87 13.12 -3.67
N LEU A 136 10.32 12.29 -2.79
CA LEU A 136 10.24 10.84 -3.00
C LEU A 136 8.91 10.41 -3.65
N GLY A 137 8.15 11.36 -4.19
CA GLY A 137 6.84 11.14 -4.81
C GLY A 137 5.78 10.72 -3.81
N GLY A 138 4.54 10.61 -4.27
CA GLY A 138 3.43 10.04 -3.50
C GLY A 138 2.73 8.96 -4.29
N THR A 139 1.55 9.31 -4.78
CA THR A 139 0.72 8.47 -5.63
C THR A 139 -0.05 9.36 -6.60
N CYS A 140 -0.73 8.76 -7.57
CA CYS A 140 -1.50 9.49 -8.56
C CYS A 140 -3.00 9.16 -8.44
N ARG A 141 -3.83 9.90 -9.17
CA ARG A 141 -5.28 9.63 -9.24
C ARG A 141 -5.56 8.21 -9.75
N THR A 142 -4.81 7.78 -10.78
CA THR A 142 -5.02 6.51 -11.45
C THR A 142 -3.81 6.05 -12.29
N LEU A 143 -3.75 4.76 -12.51
CA LEU A 143 -2.93 3.98 -13.43
C LEU A 143 -3.73 3.49 -14.64
N ASP A 144 -4.82 4.16 -15.00
CA ASP A 144 -5.53 3.90 -16.25
C ASP A 144 -4.54 3.91 -17.42
N GLU A 145 -4.62 2.89 -18.25
CA GLU A 145 -3.74 2.69 -19.42
C GLU A 145 -2.25 2.49 -19.08
N ALA A 146 -1.90 2.35 -17.80
CA ALA A 146 -0.51 2.13 -17.39
C ALA A 146 -0.04 0.71 -17.72
N ASN A 147 1.14 0.62 -18.33
CA ASN A 147 1.91 -0.59 -18.55
C ASN A 147 3.26 -0.44 -17.86
N GLY A 148 3.30 -0.80 -16.58
CA GLY A 148 4.35 -0.36 -15.65
C GLY A 148 4.22 1.12 -15.35
N TRP A 149 5.32 1.87 -15.35
CA TRP A 149 5.32 3.32 -15.14
C TRP A 149 5.00 4.14 -16.40
N LYS A 150 4.82 3.50 -17.56
CA LYS A 150 4.48 4.16 -18.84
C LYS A 150 2.97 4.14 -19.07
N VAL A 151 2.41 5.21 -19.62
CA VAL A 151 1.00 5.28 -20.04
C VAL A 151 0.89 4.93 -21.52
N CYS A 152 0.21 3.82 -21.83
CA CYS A 152 0.23 3.21 -23.15
C CYS A 152 -1.16 2.88 -23.70
N ASN A 153 -1.35 3.03 -25.01
CA ASN A 153 -2.52 2.46 -25.69
C ASN A 153 -2.49 0.92 -25.63
N TRP A 154 -3.59 0.27 -26.04
CA TRP A 154 -3.73 -1.20 -26.03
C TRP A 154 -2.63 -1.98 -26.80
N LYS A 155 -1.88 -1.33 -27.70
CA LYS A 155 -0.73 -1.93 -28.42
C LYS A 155 0.59 -1.82 -27.63
N GLY A 156 0.57 -1.25 -26.42
CA GLY A 156 1.75 -0.98 -25.61
C GLY A 156 2.54 0.25 -26.05
N GLN A 157 1.98 1.11 -26.92
CA GLN A 157 2.68 2.31 -27.40
C GLN A 157 2.41 3.49 -26.46
N PRO A 158 3.43 4.26 -26.05
CA PRO A 158 3.24 5.42 -25.19
C PRO A 158 2.27 6.44 -25.83
N ILE A 159 1.31 6.93 -25.04
CA ILE A 159 0.30 7.91 -25.49
C ILE A 159 0.22 9.16 -24.61
N ALA A 160 0.84 9.13 -23.44
CA ALA A 160 0.95 10.24 -22.53
C ALA A 160 2.34 10.22 -21.86
N PRO A 161 2.72 11.26 -21.12
CA PRO A 161 3.85 11.20 -20.22
C PRO A 161 3.75 10.02 -19.25
N ASP A 162 4.89 9.65 -18.68
CA ASP A 162 4.96 8.61 -17.65
C ASP A 162 4.06 8.95 -16.45
N VAL A 163 3.71 7.92 -15.69
CA VAL A 163 2.89 8.06 -14.48
C VAL A 163 3.57 9.05 -13.52
N ASP A 164 2.91 10.18 -13.28
CA ASP A 164 3.34 11.19 -12.33
C ASP A 164 2.78 10.90 -10.94
N LEU A 165 3.65 10.52 -10.00
CA LEU A 165 3.29 10.25 -8.60
C LEU A 165 3.11 11.53 -7.77
N GLY A 166 3.23 12.71 -8.38
CA GLY A 166 3.06 14.00 -7.74
C GLY A 166 4.05 14.27 -6.62
N ILE A 167 3.78 15.31 -5.84
CA ILE A 167 4.57 15.69 -4.67
C ILE A 167 4.13 14.86 -3.47
N GLY A 168 5.05 14.09 -2.89
CA GLY A 168 4.85 13.43 -1.60
C GLY A 168 5.18 14.32 -0.41
N MET A 169 4.74 13.93 0.77
CA MET A 169 5.11 14.57 2.05
C MET A 169 6.51 14.19 2.54
N ILE A 170 7.21 13.32 1.79
CA ILE A 170 8.56 12.84 2.11
C ILE A 170 9.56 13.30 1.03
N SER A 171 10.72 13.72 1.51
CA SER A 171 11.85 14.24 0.75
C SER A 171 13.15 13.87 1.47
N SER A 172 14.15 13.48 0.66
CA SER A 172 15.50 13.16 1.11
C SER A 172 16.26 14.36 1.72
N LYS A 173 15.74 15.59 1.58
CA LYS A 173 16.30 16.79 2.23
C LYS A 173 15.67 17.10 3.59
N GLY A 174 14.69 16.32 4.02
CA GLY A 174 14.07 16.45 5.33
C GLY A 174 13.07 17.59 5.48
N PHE A 175 12.58 18.12 4.37
CA PHE A 175 11.49 19.08 4.35
C PHE A 175 10.61 18.95 3.09
N VAL A 176 9.36 19.38 3.20
CA VAL A 176 8.42 19.52 2.09
C VAL A 176 7.68 20.84 2.20
N VAL A 177 7.44 21.47 1.05
CA VAL A 177 6.58 22.64 0.91
C VAL A 177 5.33 22.24 0.15
N VAL A 178 4.16 22.52 0.73
CA VAL A 178 2.86 22.33 0.08
C VAL A 178 2.26 23.70 -0.20
N ASP A 179 1.98 23.97 -1.46
CA ASP A 179 1.24 25.16 -1.88
C ASP A 179 -0.27 24.87 -1.81
N ASP A 180 -0.93 25.49 -0.84
CA ASP A 180 -2.37 25.38 -0.62
C ASP A 180 -3.14 26.54 -1.28
N SER A 181 -2.46 27.48 -1.95
CA SER A 181 -3.02 28.77 -2.40
C SER A 181 -4.27 28.64 -3.27
N ASN A 182 -4.36 27.57 -4.07
CA ASN A 182 -5.46 27.33 -5.01
C ASN A 182 -6.40 26.19 -4.57
N THR A 183 -6.19 25.62 -3.38
CA THR A 183 -7.02 24.53 -2.86
C THR A 183 -8.41 25.05 -2.46
N PRO A 184 -9.51 24.41 -2.90
CA PRO A 184 -10.86 24.74 -2.46
C PRO A 184 -11.00 24.72 -0.93
N LEU A 185 -11.99 25.47 -0.45
CA LEU A 185 -12.26 25.61 0.97
C LEU A 185 -13.52 24.84 1.37
N PHE A 186 -13.71 24.71 2.66
CA PHE A 186 -14.99 24.29 3.22
C PHE A 186 -15.61 25.42 4.06
N ASP A 187 -16.93 25.57 3.99
CA ASP A 187 -17.70 26.43 4.90
C ASP A 187 -17.86 25.80 6.30
N GLU A 188 -18.39 26.51 7.29
CA GLU A 188 -18.56 25.99 8.65
C GLU A 188 -19.37 24.69 8.74
N SER A 189 -20.24 24.42 7.76
CA SER A 189 -21.05 23.22 7.74
C SER A 189 -20.32 22.00 7.23
N GLY A 190 -19.34 22.12 6.32
CA GLY A 190 -18.96 20.94 5.51
C GLY A 190 -18.93 21.21 4.02
N TRP A 191 -19.58 22.28 3.57
CA TRP A 191 -19.88 22.47 2.17
C TRP A 191 -18.67 23.02 1.39
N PRO A 192 -18.42 22.54 0.15
CA PRO A 192 -17.34 23.06 -0.67
C PRO A 192 -17.56 24.53 -1.06
N ILE A 193 -16.48 25.31 -0.99
CA ILE A 193 -16.38 26.69 -1.45
C ILE A 193 -15.28 26.76 -2.50
N SER A 194 -15.55 27.49 -3.59
CA SER A 194 -14.57 27.75 -4.65
C SER A 194 -13.28 28.39 -4.13
N SER A 195 -12.14 27.99 -4.70
CA SER A 195 -10.83 28.57 -4.39
C SER A 195 -10.72 30.06 -4.76
N SER A 196 -11.53 30.57 -5.69
CA SER A 196 -11.54 32.00 -6.04
C SER A 196 -12.07 32.91 -4.91
N GLN A 197 -12.74 32.33 -3.91
CA GLN A 197 -13.22 33.04 -2.72
C GLN A 197 -12.20 33.09 -1.57
N ARG A 198 -10.95 32.67 -1.82
CA ARG A 198 -9.88 32.77 -0.82
C ARG A 198 -9.52 34.21 -0.48
N ASN A 199 -9.17 34.41 0.79
CA ASN A 199 -8.81 35.70 1.35
C ASN A 199 -7.32 36.04 1.25
N ASN A 200 -6.47 35.13 0.76
CA ASN A 200 -5.02 35.30 0.64
C ASN A 200 -4.56 35.20 -0.82
N ILE A 201 -3.33 35.68 -1.07
CA ILE A 201 -2.66 35.63 -2.39
C ILE A 201 -1.79 34.37 -2.49
N CYS A 202 -1.12 34.03 -1.38
CA CYS A 202 -0.25 32.87 -1.27
C CYS A 202 -0.45 32.22 0.09
N ASP A 203 -0.46 30.89 0.14
CA ASP A 203 -0.67 30.05 1.31
C ASP A 203 0.20 28.80 1.21
N ILE A 204 1.32 28.76 1.93
CA ILE A 204 2.23 27.63 1.88
C ILE A 204 2.40 27.01 3.27
N TYR A 205 2.48 25.68 3.31
CA TYR A 205 2.83 24.92 4.49
C TYR A 205 4.23 24.34 4.31
N ILE A 206 5.08 24.52 5.32
CA ILE A 206 6.45 24.01 5.32
C ILE A 206 6.58 23.00 6.45
N PHE A 207 6.84 21.75 6.08
CA PHE A 207 7.08 20.63 6.99
C PHE A 207 8.58 20.42 7.11
N CYS A 208 9.13 20.57 8.32
CA CYS A 208 10.56 20.51 8.61
C CYS A 208 10.86 19.35 9.57
N TYR A 209 11.04 18.13 9.06
CA TYR A 209 11.08 16.90 9.86
C TYR A 209 12.46 16.18 9.87
N GLY A 210 13.43 16.66 9.09
CA GLY A 210 14.74 16.03 9.00
C GLY A 210 14.66 14.61 8.45
N SER A 211 15.29 13.64 9.12
CA SER A 211 15.26 12.23 8.70
C SER A 211 14.10 11.43 9.30
N ASP A 212 13.23 12.03 10.13
CA ASP A 212 12.07 11.33 10.71
C ASP A 212 10.85 11.37 9.78
N TYR A 213 10.84 10.47 8.80
CA TYR A 213 9.80 10.41 7.78
C TYR A 213 8.43 9.98 8.32
N ARG A 214 8.39 9.16 9.38
CA ARG A 214 7.12 8.84 10.06
C ARG A 214 6.56 10.07 10.76
N LYS A 215 7.42 10.88 11.39
CA LYS A 215 7.00 12.16 11.97
C LYS A 215 6.43 13.09 10.91
N ALA A 216 7.02 13.17 9.72
CA ALA A 216 6.48 13.96 8.60
C ALA A 216 5.01 13.63 8.32
N LEU A 217 4.67 12.34 8.20
CA LEU A 217 3.30 11.92 7.97
C LEU A 217 2.39 12.14 9.18
N GLN A 218 2.87 11.90 10.40
CA GLN A 218 2.10 12.19 11.61
C GLN A 218 1.71 13.67 11.68
N LEU A 219 2.63 14.57 11.34
CA LEU A 219 2.38 16.00 11.25
C LEU A 219 1.37 16.32 10.15
N PHE A 220 1.49 15.68 8.98
CA PHE A 220 0.53 15.82 7.89
C PHE A 220 -0.87 15.38 8.33
N CYS A 221 -1.03 14.16 8.87
CA CYS A 221 -2.28 13.64 9.41
C CYS A 221 -2.86 14.51 10.54
N GLN A 222 -2.01 15.13 11.38
CA GLN A 222 -2.46 16.03 12.44
C GLN A 222 -3.18 17.26 11.88
N VAL A 223 -2.66 17.84 10.79
CA VAL A 223 -3.18 19.08 10.18
C VAL A 223 -4.24 18.79 9.11
N SER A 224 -4.05 17.74 8.34
CA SER A 224 -4.92 17.32 7.23
C SER A 224 -6.10 16.45 7.69
N GLY A 225 -5.98 15.77 8.83
CA GLY A 225 -6.97 14.81 9.32
C GLY A 225 -6.43 13.38 9.27
N ARG A 226 -6.88 12.57 10.24
CA ARG A 226 -6.44 11.17 10.42
C ARG A 226 -6.97 10.27 9.30
N VAL A 227 -6.29 9.14 9.11
CA VAL A 227 -6.84 8.01 8.34
C VAL A 227 -7.85 7.28 9.25
N PRO A 228 -9.10 7.07 8.84
CA PRO A 228 -10.08 6.36 9.66
C PRO A 228 -9.83 4.85 9.67
N LEU A 229 -10.36 4.18 10.71
CA LEU A 229 -10.25 2.73 10.83
C LEU A 229 -11.22 2.04 9.88
N ILE A 230 -10.69 1.23 8.96
CA ILE A 230 -11.51 0.45 8.03
C ILE A 230 -12.24 -0.72 8.74
N PRO A 231 -13.44 -1.11 8.25
CA PRO A 231 -14.09 -2.36 8.65
C PRO A 231 -13.20 -3.58 8.43
N ARG A 232 -13.26 -4.59 9.31
CA ARG A 232 -12.39 -5.78 9.22
C ARG A 232 -12.61 -6.60 7.95
N TYR A 233 -13.87 -6.73 7.49
CA TYR A 233 -14.20 -7.55 6.32
C TYR A 233 -13.48 -7.11 5.04
N ILE A 234 -13.10 -5.82 4.96
CA ILE A 234 -12.36 -5.24 3.84
C ILE A 234 -10.98 -5.88 3.67
N LEU A 235 -10.39 -6.42 4.75
CA LEU A 235 -9.06 -7.01 4.71
C LEU A 235 -9.04 -8.43 4.10
N GLY A 236 -10.20 -9.06 3.90
CA GLY A 236 -10.32 -10.33 3.16
C GLY A 236 -10.15 -10.15 1.65
N ASN A 237 -10.37 -11.22 0.87
CA ASN A 237 -10.30 -11.14 -0.59
C ASN A 237 -11.61 -10.60 -1.19
N TRP A 238 -11.51 -9.82 -2.25
CA TRP A 238 -12.66 -9.21 -2.93
C TRP A 238 -12.81 -9.79 -4.33
N TRP A 239 -14.04 -10.16 -4.70
CA TRP A 239 -14.39 -10.52 -6.06
C TRP A 239 -15.05 -9.36 -6.78
N SER A 240 -14.56 -9.07 -7.97
CA SER A 240 -15.16 -8.13 -8.90
C SER A 240 -14.78 -8.54 -10.33
N ARG A 241 -15.62 -8.19 -11.29
CA ARG A 241 -15.31 -8.26 -12.72
C ARG A 241 -16.29 -7.35 -13.43
N TYR A 242 -15.84 -6.54 -14.39
CA TYR A 242 -16.78 -5.93 -15.31
C TYR A 242 -17.38 -7.04 -16.17
N TRP A 243 -18.54 -7.54 -15.79
CA TRP A 243 -19.18 -8.68 -16.43
C TRP A 243 -20.68 -8.62 -16.25
N ARG A 244 -21.40 -9.02 -17.31
CA ARG A 244 -22.86 -9.06 -17.34
C ARG A 244 -23.39 -10.31 -16.65
N TYR A 245 -23.24 -10.36 -15.33
CA TYR A 245 -23.75 -11.47 -14.52
C TYR A 245 -25.28 -11.50 -14.53
N SER A 246 -25.86 -12.69 -14.65
CA SER A 246 -27.20 -12.97 -14.12
C SER A 246 -27.13 -13.40 -12.66
N GLU A 247 -28.26 -13.35 -11.95
CA GLU A 247 -28.39 -13.87 -10.58
C GLU A 247 -27.90 -15.32 -10.45
N ASP A 248 -28.26 -16.19 -11.40
CA ASP A 248 -27.89 -17.60 -11.40
C ASP A 248 -26.39 -17.80 -11.67
N GLU A 249 -25.81 -17.03 -12.60
CA GLU A 249 -24.37 -17.07 -12.87
C GLU A 249 -23.56 -16.64 -11.65
N LEU A 250 -24.00 -15.58 -10.95
CA LEU A 250 -23.32 -15.12 -9.74
C LEU A 250 -23.43 -16.16 -8.61
N LYS A 251 -24.61 -16.76 -8.39
CA LYS A 251 -24.78 -17.83 -7.40
C LYS A 251 -23.90 -19.03 -7.71
N MET A 252 -23.84 -19.46 -8.98
CA MET A 252 -22.97 -20.54 -9.42
C MET A 252 -21.50 -20.21 -9.17
N LEU A 253 -21.08 -18.97 -9.46
CA LEU A 253 -19.72 -18.51 -9.23
C LEU A 253 -19.32 -18.58 -7.75
N ILE A 254 -20.17 -18.07 -6.85
CA ILE A 254 -19.93 -18.14 -5.40
C ILE A 254 -19.83 -19.61 -4.94
N GLN A 255 -20.68 -20.50 -5.45
CA GLN A 255 -20.60 -21.93 -5.15
C GLN A 255 -19.30 -22.58 -5.67
N GLN A 256 -18.74 -22.11 -6.80
CA GLN A 256 -17.41 -22.58 -7.25
C GLN A 256 -16.31 -22.11 -6.30
N PHE A 257 -16.35 -20.86 -5.81
CA PHE A 257 -15.39 -20.40 -4.79
C PHE A 257 -15.43 -21.27 -3.53
N GLU A 258 -16.63 -21.63 -3.06
CA GLU A 258 -16.79 -22.55 -1.93
C GLU A 258 -16.23 -23.94 -2.24
N LYS A 259 -16.56 -24.51 -3.40
CA LYS A 259 -16.07 -25.83 -3.86
C LYS A 259 -14.55 -25.90 -3.89
N TYR A 260 -13.90 -24.85 -4.40
CA TYR A 260 -12.45 -24.75 -4.49
C TYR A 260 -11.82 -24.10 -3.26
N ARG A 261 -12.58 -23.83 -2.18
CA ARG A 261 -12.10 -23.23 -0.93
C ARG A 261 -11.29 -21.95 -1.14
N LEU A 262 -11.77 -21.08 -2.02
CA LEU A 262 -11.18 -19.78 -2.33
C LEU A 262 -11.92 -18.70 -1.55
N PRO A 263 -11.34 -18.17 -0.45
CA PRO A 263 -12.09 -17.29 0.42
C PRO A 263 -12.30 -15.89 -0.14
N PHE A 264 -13.49 -15.34 0.09
CA PHE A 264 -13.85 -13.96 -0.22
C PHE A 264 -14.64 -13.33 0.93
N SER A 265 -14.62 -12.02 1.05
CA SER A 265 -15.40 -11.25 2.02
C SER A 265 -16.26 -10.17 1.37
N VAL A 266 -15.98 -9.86 0.10
CA VAL A 266 -16.67 -8.82 -0.67
C VAL A 266 -16.99 -9.34 -2.07
N SER A 267 -18.20 -9.06 -2.54
CA SER A 267 -18.65 -9.26 -3.92
C SER A 267 -19.11 -7.94 -4.51
N ILE A 268 -18.47 -7.49 -5.58
CA ILE A 268 -18.80 -6.23 -6.24
C ILE A 268 -19.49 -6.52 -7.58
N LEU A 269 -20.69 -5.96 -7.76
CA LEU A 269 -21.37 -5.96 -9.05
C LEU A 269 -21.01 -4.70 -9.83
N ASP A 270 -20.50 -4.90 -11.03
CA ASP A 270 -20.14 -3.82 -11.95
C ASP A 270 -21.35 -3.36 -12.77
N MET A 271 -21.15 -2.41 -13.69
CA MET A 271 -22.12 -1.70 -14.56
C MET A 271 -23.47 -2.39 -14.79
N ASP A 272 -23.47 -3.66 -15.21
CA ASP A 272 -24.68 -4.39 -15.62
C ASP A 272 -25.67 -4.71 -14.47
N TRP A 273 -25.35 -4.38 -13.21
CA TRP A 273 -26.35 -4.38 -12.14
C TRP A 273 -27.52 -3.44 -12.45
N HIS A 274 -27.25 -2.32 -13.13
CA HIS A 274 -28.26 -1.39 -13.61
C HIS A 274 -28.53 -1.52 -15.12
N ILE A 275 -29.55 -0.83 -15.62
CA ILE A 275 -29.88 -0.81 -17.05
C ILE A 275 -28.78 -0.05 -17.81
N VAL A 276 -28.04 -0.77 -18.68
CA VAL A 276 -27.02 -0.19 -19.57
C VAL A 276 -27.54 -0.05 -21.01
N ASP A 277 -28.40 -0.98 -21.46
CA ASP A 277 -28.94 -1.04 -22.82
C ASP A 277 -30.27 -0.27 -22.94
N CYS A 278 -30.24 1.06 -22.77
CA CYS A 278 -31.44 1.89 -22.85
C CYS A 278 -31.79 2.27 -24.31
N LYS A 279 -33.04 2.09 -24.76
CA LYS A 279 -33.46 2.36 -26.16
C LYS A 279 -33.34 3.83 -26.65
N LEU A 280 -32.81 4.74 -25.83
CA LEU A 280 -32.56 6.16 -26.11
C LEU A 280 -31.19 6.43 -26.77
N HIS A 281 -30.57 5.41 -27.39
CA HIS A 281 -29.21 5.34 -27.93
C HIS A 281 -28.84 6.28 -29.11
N ASP A 282 -29.36 7.51 -29.17
CA ASP A 282 -28.84 8.46 -30.15
C ASP A 282 -27.80 9.39 -29.51
N PHE A 283 -26.54 8.95 -29.53
CA PHE A 283 -25.38 9.75 -29.12
C PHE A 283 -25.34 11.10 -29.87
N GLN A 284 -25.88 11.17 -31.10
CA GLN A 284 -25.92 12.40 -31.89
C GLN A 284 -26.94 13.43 -31.35
N VAL A 285 -27.92 13.00 -30.56
CA VAL A 285 -28.97 13.88 -30.02
C VAL A 285 -28.58 14.46 -28.66
N PHE A 286 -27.81 13.72 -27.85
CA PHE A 286 -27.58 14.09 -26.45
C PHE A 286 -26.11 14.20 -26.01
N GLY A 287 -25.14 13.76 -26.83
CA GLY A 287 -23.71 13.93 -26.55
C GLY A 287 -23.13 13.04 -25.43
N CYS A 288 -23.90 12.08 -24.90
CA CYS A 288 -23.49 11.12 -23.88
C CYS A 288 -24.10 9.73 -24.15
N HIS A 289 -23.63 8.69 -23.44
CA HIS A 289 -24.14 7.31 -23.55
C HIS A 289 -25.14 7.05 -22.41
N PRO A 290 -26.47 7.09 -22.63
CA PRO A 290 -27.49 7.12 -21.58
C PRO A 290 -27.63 5.84 -20.71
N GLY A 291 -26.62 4.96 -20.69
CA GLY A 291 -26.53 3.79 -19.82
C GLY A 291 -25.17 3.62 -19.15
N TRP A 292 -24.31 4.63 -19.20
CA TRP A 292 -23.05 4.65 -18.44
C TRP A 292 -23.29 5.00 -16.97
N THR A 293 -24.24 5.89 -16.71
CA THR A 293 -24.81 6.10 -15.37
C THR A 293 -26.10 5.31 -15.23
N GLY A 294 -26.35 4.67 -14.09
CA GLY A 294 -27.68 4.17 -13.79
C GLY A 294 -27.98 3.87 -12.32
N TYR A 295 -29.27 3.89 -11.99
CA TYR A 295 -29.79 3.73 -10.62
C TYR A 295 -30.91 2.68 -10.49
N THR A 296 -31.30 2.09 -11.62
CA THR A 296 -32.39 1.11 -11.73
C THR A 296 -31.82 -0.26 -12.01
N TRP A 297 -32.10 -1.21 -11.11
CA TRP A 297 -31.69 -2.60 -11.27
C TRP A 297 -32.19 -3.19 -12.59
N ASN A 298 -31.29 -3.86 -13.30
CA ASN A 298 -31.66 -4.64 -14.48
C ASN A 298 -32.43 -5.91 -14.06
N ARG A 299 -33.76 -5.83 -14.06
CA ARG A 299 -34.64 -6.93 -13.62
C ARG A 299 -34.59 -8.19 -14.50
N GLU A 300 -34.02 -8.11 -15.69
CA GLU A 300 -33.79 -9.29 -16.53
C GLU A 300 -32.61 -10.12 -16.00
N LEU A 301 -31.58 -9.46 -15.47
CA LEU A 301 -30.40 -10.10 -14.89
C LEU A 301 -30.60 -10.41 -13.40
N PHE A 302 -31.24 -9.49 -12.67
CA PHE A 302 -31.47 -9.53 -11.23
C PHE A 302 -32.96 -9.32 -10.92
N PRO A 303 -33.81 -10.36 -11.07
CA PRO A 303 -35.25 -10.25 -10.85
C PRO A 303 -35.58 -9.78 -9.43
N ASN A 304 -34.84 -10.24 -8.42
CA ASN A 304 -35.00 -9.85 -7.01
C ASN A 304 -33.65 -9.55 -6.32
N PRO A 305 -33.12 -8.32 -6.47
CA PRO A 305 -31.84 -7.90 -5.91
C PRO A 305 -31.75 -8.07 -4.40
N ALA A 306 -32.81 -7.70 -3.65
CA ALA A 306 -32.85 -7.87 -2.20
C ALA A 306 -32.65 -9.34 -1.79
N ALA A 307 -33.34 -10.27 -2.45
CA ALA A 307 -33.20 -11.70 -2.15
C ALA A 307 -31.80 -12.24 -2.52
N LEU A 308 -31.17 -11.72 -3.58
CA LEU A 308 -29.80 -12.06 -3.95
C LEU A 308 -28.79 -11.54 -2.91
N ILE A 309 -28.90 -10.29 -2.50
CA ILE A 309 -28.01 -9.68 -1.52
C ILE A 309 -28.16 -10.37 -0.16
N ASP A 310 -29.39 -10.65 0.28
CA ASP A 310 -29.64 -11.46 1.48
C ASP A 310 -28.97 -12.85 1.40
N TRP A 311 -28.97 -13.46 0.21
CA TRP A 311 -28.29 -14.74 -0.01
C TRP A 311 -26.76 -14.60 0.10
N LEU A 312 -26.17 -13.53 -0.43
CA LEU A 312 -24.75 -13.21 -0.31
C LEU A 312 -24.36 -12.89 1.15
N HIS A 313 -25.18 -12.16 1.88
CA HIS A 313 -24.98 -11.85 3.30
C HIS A 313 -24.97 -13.13 4.17
N LYS A 314 -25.87 -14.09 3.89
CA LYS A 314 -25.87 -15.42 4.55
C LYS A 314 -24.58 -16.21 4.29
N LYS A 315 -23.89 -15.92 3.19
CA LYS A 315 -22.57 -16.46 2.83
C LYS A 315 -21.40 -15.64 3.42
N ASN A 316 -21.68 -14.67 4.30
CA ASN A 316 -20.72 -13.75 4.91
C ASN A 316 -20.01 -12.82 3.92
N LEU A 317 -20.63 -12.54 2.77
CA LEU A 317 -20.11 -11.60 1.77
C LEU A 317 -20.80 -10.24 1.94
N ARG A 318 -20.01 -9.16 1.86
CA ARG A 318 -20.51 -7.79 1.72
C ARG A 318 -20.65 -7.44 0.25
N VAL A 319 -21.66 -6.66 -0.10
CA VAL A 319 -22.01 -6.33 -1.48
C VAL A 319 -21.79 -4.85 -1.76
N ALA A 320 -21.09 -4.56 -2.85
CA ALA A 320 -20.98 -3.21 -3.37
C ALA A 320 -21.39 -3.14 -4.84
N LEU A 321 -21.80 -1.95 -5.27
CA LEU A 321 -22.17 -1.65 -6.64
C LEU A 321 -21.20 -0.62 -7.23
N ASN A 322 -20.77 -0.84 -8.47
CA ASN A 322 -20.08 0.17 -9.28
C ASN A 322 -21.05 1.29 -9.66
N LEU A 323 -20.61 2.54 -9.53
CA LEU A 323 -21.38 3.70 -9.93
C LEU A 323 -20.51 4.75 -10.62
N HIS A 324 -20.91 5.12 -11.84
CA HIS A 324 -20.45 6.32 -12.54
C HIS A 324 -21.59 7.34 -12.57
N PRO A 325 -21.66 8.34 -11.67
CA PRO A 325 -22.83 9.21 -11.59
C PRO A 325 -22.84 10.36 -12.64
N ALA A 326 -21.92 10.35 -13.60
CA ALA A 326 -21.55 11.50 -14.41
C ALA A 326 -22.66 12.06 -15.32
N ASP A 327 -23.57 11.22 -15.80
CA ASP A 327 -24.66 11.64 -16.71
C ASP A 327 -25.92 12.12 -15.96
N GLY A 328 -25.90 12.09 -14.63
CA GLY A 328 -27.04 12.49 -13.79
C GLY A 328 -28.20 11.50 -13.86
N VAL A 329 -29.43 12.00 -13.77
CA VAL A 329 -30.64 11.14 -13.67
C VAL A 329 -31.47 11.24 -14.94
N TRP A 330 -31.68 10.11 -15.59
CA TRP A 330 -32.34 9.99 -16.89
C TRP A 330 -33.77 9.44 -16.81
N PRO A 331 -34.65 9.76 -17.79
CA PRO A 331 -36.07 9.38 -17.77
C PRO A 331 -36.39 7.88 -17.71
N HIS A 332 -35.43 7.02 -18.05
CA HIS A 332 -35.61 5.57 -17.99
C HIS A 332 -35.44 5.01 -16.57
N GLU A 333 -34.91 5.81 -15.64
CA GLU A 333 -34.74 5.44 -14.24
C GLU A 333 -36.10 5.35 -13.53
N GLU A 334 -36.34 4.29 -12.77
CA GLU A 334 -37.58 4.08 -11.99
C GLU A 334 -37.87 5.27 -11.05
N VAL A 335 -36.81 5.91 -10.55
CA VAL A 335 -36.87 7.03 -9.61
C VAL A 335 -36.92 8.40 -10.29
N TYR A 336 -36.78 8.50 -11.62
CA TYR A 336 -36.66 9.78 -12.34
C TYR A 336 -37.81 10.74 -12.05
N HIS A 337 -39.07 10.28 -12.11
CA HIS A 337 -40.21 11.18 -11.92
C HIS A 337 -40.22 11.82 -10.53
N LYS A 338 -39.88 11.03 -9.49
CA LYS A 338 -39.75 11.54 -8.11
C LYS A 338 -38.58 12.52 -7.99
N PHE A 339 -37.44 12.19 -8.61
CA PHE A 339 -36.25 13.03 -8.61
C PHE A 339 -36.50 14.36 -9.33
N ALA A 340 -37.11 14.33 -10.52
CA ALA A 340 -37.46 15.50 -11.33
C ALA A 340 -38.37 16.48 -10.57
N ILE A 341 -39.42 15.97 -9.92
CA ILE A 341 -40.29 16.79 -9.06
C ILE A 341 -39.49 17.41 -7.91
N SER A 342 -38.63 16.63 -7.24
CA SER A 342 -37.82 17.14 -6.13
C SER A 342 -36.79 18.19 -6.56
N MET A 343 -36.40 18.18 -7.84
CA MET A 343 -35.54 19.19 -8.47
C MET A 343 -36.33 20.38 -9.05
N GLY A 344 -37.66 20.40 -8.92
CA GLY A 344 -38.53 21.49 -9.37
C GLY A 344 -38.79 21.52 -10.87
N LEU A 345 -38.62 20.40 -11.60
CA LEU A 345 -38.99 20.33 -13.02
C LEU A 345 -40.51 20.45 -13.19
N SER A 346 -40.93 21.19 -14.23
CA SER A 346 -42.34 21.31 -14.59
C SER A 346 -42.88 20.01 -15.21
N GLU A 347 -44.20 19.77 -15.13
CA GLU A 347 -44.85 18.63 -15.78
C GLU A 347 -44.49 18.54 -17.27
N LYS A 348 -44.44 19.69 -17.97
CA LYS A 348 -44.04 19.77 -19.38
C LYS A 348 -42.59 19.33 -19.63
N ASP A 349 -41.68 19.58 -18.71
CA ASP A 349 -40.28 19.13 -18.82
C ASP A 349 -40.17 17.62 -18.57
N ILE A 350 -40.96 17.10 -17.63
CA ILE A 350 -41.04 15.67 -17.32
C ILE A 350 -41.63 14.89 -18.50
N GLU A 351 -42.75 15.35 -19.07
CA GLU A 351 -43.39 14.77 -20.27
C GLU A 351 -42.45 14.77 -21.48
N LYS A 352 -41.53 15.73 -21.55
CA LYS A 352 -40.50 15.82 -22.59
C LYS A 352 -39.25 14.98 -22.32
N ASN A 353 -39.24 14.18 -21.26
CA ASN A 353 -38.10 13.32 -20.92
C ASN A 353 -36.79 14.13 -20.76
N LYS A 354 -36.86 15.30 -20.12
CA LYS A 354 -35.69 16.16 -19.90
C LYS A 354 -34.73 15.57 -18.85
N PRO A 355 -33.48 15.21 -19.20
CA PRO A 355 -32.53 14.67 -18.23
C PRO A 355 -32.13 15.71 -17.17
N ILE A 356 -31.75 15.23 -16.00
CA ILE A 356 -31.29 16.05 -14.88
C ILE A 356 -29.76 15.91 -14.79
N PRO A 357 -28.99 16.96 -15.12
CA PRO A 357 -27.53 16.86 -15.13
C PRO A 357 -26.98 16.62 -13.73
N PHE A 358 -25.86 15.91 -13.66
CA PHE A 358 -25.15 15.68 -12.41
C PHE A 358 -24.52 16.98 -11.89
N ASP A 359 -24.82 17.34 -10.65
CA ASP A 359 -24.14 18.44 -9.95
C ASP A 359 -24.05 18.15 -8.45
N ILE A 360 -22.98 17.47 -8.04
CA ILE A 360 -22.72 17.16 -6.62
C ILE A 360 -22.43 18.41 -5.76
N THR A 361 -22.23 19.57 -6.38
CA THR A 361 -22.04 20.85 -5.69
C THR A 361 -23.34 21.64 -5.52
N ASN A 362 -24.46 21.15 -6.06
CA ASN A 362 -25.79 21.69 -5.82
C ASN A 362 -26.45 21.02 -4.60
N PRO A 363 -26.74 21.76 -3.51
CA PRO A 363 -27.30 21.16 -2.29
C PRO A 363 -28.57 20.34 -2.48
N LEU A 364 -29.49 20.81 -3.33
CA LEU A 364 -30.75 20.13 -3.61
C LEU A 364 -30.53 18.85 -4.42
N PHE A 365 -29.59 18.88 -5.37
CA PHE A 365 -29.20 17.68 -6.11
C PHE A 365 -28.56 16.65 -5.18
N THR A 366 -27.59 17.05 -4.36
CA THR A 366 -26.85 16.14 -3.46
C THR A 366 -27.76 15.50 -2.41
N GLU A 367 -28.69 16.25 -1.83
CA GLU A 367 -29.67 15.67 -0.88
C GLU A 367 -30.55 14.61 -1.55
N ASN A 368 -31.06 14.89 -2.75
CA ASN A 368 -31.87 13.93 -3.50
C ASN A 368 -31.04 12.76 -4.03
N TYR A 369 -29.78 12.98 -4.39
CA TYR A 369 -28.84 11.96 -4.83
C TYR A 369 -28.67 10.86 -3.78
N PHE A 370 -28.40 11.21 -2.52
CA PHE A 370 -28.31 10.21 -1.46
C PHE A 370 -29.68 9.62 -1.12
N ARG A 371 -30.65 10.48 -0.80
CA ARG A 371 -31.95 10.05 -0.28
C ARG A 371 -32.78 9.19 -1.24
N LEU A 372 -32.77 9.51 -2.54
CA LEU A 372 -33.59 8.80 -3.52
C LEU A 372 -32.82 7.70 -4.25
N LEU A 373 -31.52 7.90 -4.53
CA LEU A 373 -30.75 7.00 -5.38
C LEU A 373 -29.92 5.98 -4.58
N HIS A 374 -29.44 6.34 -3.38
CA HIS A 374 -28.52 5.49 -2.59
C HIS A 374 -29.24 4.81 -1.42
N HIS A 375 -29.92 5.60 -0.58
CA HIS A 375 -30.57 5.07 0.63
C HIS A 375 -31.62 4.02 0.32
N THR A 376 -32.39 4.21 -0.76
CA THR A 376 -33.33 3.19 -1.26
C THR A 376 -32.62 1.85 -1.52
N GLN A 377 -31.42 1.87 -2.12
CA GLN A 377 -30.67 0.65 -2.44
C GLN A 377 -30.05 0.00 -1.20
N GLU A 378 -29.61 0.82 -0.25
CA GLU A 378 -29.01 0.35 1.01
C GLU A 378 -30.06 -0.20 1.97
N GLU A 379 -31.22 0.45 2.09
CA GLU A 379 -32.29 0.08 3.02
C GLU A 379 -33.20 -1.02 2.45
N GLU A 380 -33.59 -0.94 1.17
CA GLU A 380 -34.53 -1.90 0.59
C GLU A 380 -33.84 -3.13 -0.01
N ASN A 381 -32.65 -2.97 -0.61
CA ASN A 381 -31.93 -4.07 -1.27
C ASN A 381 -30.72 -4.59 -0.47
N GLY A 382 -30.22 -3.85 0.52
CA GLY A 382 -29.14 -4.30 1.41
C GLY A 382 -27.72 -4.03 0.90
N VAL A 383 -27.53 -3.09 -0.02
CA VAL A 383 -26.18 -2.68 -0.48
C VAL A 383 -25.33 -2.19 0.70
N ASP A 384 -24.11 -2.69 0.85
CA ASP A 384 -23.25 -2.39 2.02
C ASP A 384 -22.40 -1.13 1.82
N PHE A 385 -21.91 -0.88 0.59
CA PHE A 385 -21.11 0.29 0.22
C PHE A 385 -21.04 0.50 -1.31
N TRP A 386 -20.43 1.60 -1.74
CA TRP A 386 -20.37 2.00 -3.16
C TRP A 386 -18.94 2.04 -3.70
N TRP A 387 -18.78 1.57 -4.94
CA TRP A 387 -17.60 1.82 -5.77
C TRP A 387 -17.86 3.04 -6.64
N MET A 388 -17.27 4.18 -6.24
CA MET A 388 -17.33 5.44 -6.97
C MET A 388 -16.22 5.53 -8.00
N ASP A 389 -16.53 5.14 -9.23
CA ASP A 389 -15.59 5.15 -10.35
C ASP A 389 -15.69 6.44 -11.17
N TRP A 390 -15.09 7.51 -10.66
CA TRP A 390 -15.14 8.81 -11.32
C TRP A 390 -13.90 9.09 -12.19
N GLN A 391 -14.10 9.14 -13.50
CA GLN A 391 -13.05 9.45 -14.51
C GLN A 391 -13.44 10.61 -15.44
N GLN A 392 -14.64 11.20 -15.28
CA GLN A 392 -15.26 12.13 -16.23
C GLN A 392 -14.78 13.59 -16.11
N GLY A 393 -13.65 13.80 -15.44
CA GLY A 393 -12.97 15.10 -15.36
C GLY A 393 -12.95 15.72 -13.96
N THR A 394 -12.53 16.98 -13.91
CA THR A 394 -12.16 17.69 -12.68
C THR A 394 -12.98 18.96 -12.44
N LYS A 395 -14.07 19.17 -13.19
CA LYS A 395 -14.85 20.40 -13.16
C LYS A 395 -16.24 20.19 -12.55
N THR A 396 -16.70 21.15 -11.76
CA THR A 396 -18.06 21.28 -11.25
C THR A 396 -18.62 22.68 -11.59
N SER A 397 -19.84 22.99 -11.14
CA SER A 397 -20.41 24.34 -11.22
C SER A 397 -19.68 25.33 -10.30
N LEU A 398 -18.93 24.85 -9.30
CA LEU A 398 -18.03 25.65 -8.48
C LEU A 398 -16.61 25.66 -9.06
N GLU A 399 -16.10 26.85 -9.36
CA GLU A 399 -14.75 27.03 -9.90
C GLU A 399 -13.68 26.42 -8.97
N GLY A 400 -12.76 25.65 -9.54
CA GLY A 400 -11.64 25.02 -8.83
C GLY A 400 -12.01 23.80 -7.99
N VAL A 401 -13.29 23.45 -7.86
CA VAL A 401 -13.75 22.29 -7.06
C VAL A 401 -13.79 21.03 -7.92
N ASP A 402 -12.98 20.04 -7.53
CA ASP A 402 -12.94 18.72 -8.18
C ASP A 402 -14.10 17.83 -7.70
N PRO A 403 -14.91 17.27 -8.63
CA PRO A 403 -16.04 16.39 -8.28
C PRO A 403 -15.61 15.13 -7.55
N LEU A 404 -14.44 14.53 -7.83
CA LEU A 404 -13.98 13.32 -7.16
C LEU A 404 -13.76 13.57 -5.66
N PHE A 405 -13.18 14.72 -5.30
CA PHE A 405 -12.98 15.06 -3.89
C PHE A 405 -14.31 15.21 -3.16
N VAL A 406 -15.28 15.89 -3.79
CA VAL A 406 -16.61 16.13 -3.21
C VAL A 406 -17.40 14.84 -3.10
N LEU A 407 -17.34 13.97 -4.11
CA LEU A 407 -17.92 12.62 -4.08
C LEU A 407 -17.35 11.82 -2.91
N ASN A 408 -16.03 11.74 -2.79
CA ASN A 408 -15.38 11.00 -1.70
C ASN A 408 -15.79 11.56 -0.33
N HIS A 409 -15.83 12.89 -0.19
CA HIS A 409 -16.23 13.55 1.04
C HIS A 409 -17.67 13.23 1.43
N PHE A 410 -18.64 13.41 0.53
CA PHE A 410 -20.05 13.23 0.87
C PHE A 410 -20.45 11.76 1.00
N HIS A 411 -19.93 10.87 0.17
CA HIS A 411 -20.18 9.42 0.33
C HIS A 411 -19.59 8.89 1.63
N TYR A 412 -18.40 9.35 2.03
CA TYR A 412 -17.84 8.98 3.34
C TYR A 412 -18.74 9.44 4.50
N LEU A 413 -19.19 10.70 4.47
CA LEU A 413 -20.08 11.22 5.50
C LEU A 413 -21.44 10.51 5.51
N ASP A 414 -22.01 10.23 4.34
CA ASP A 414 -23.28 9.54 4.21
C ASP A 414 -23.19 8.07 4.66
N HIS A 415 -22.10 7.36 4.34
CA HIS A 415 -21.85 6.00 4.82
C HIS A 415 -21.77 5.93 6.35
N GLY A 416 -21.27 7.00 6.99
CA GLY A 416 -21.20 7.17 8.44
C GLY A 416 -22.47 7.69 9.11
N ARG A 417 -23.57 7.89 8.38
CA ARG A 417 -24.84 8.42 8.93
C ARG A 417 -25.42 7.56 10.05
N GLU A 418 -25.21 6.24 9.96
CA GLU A 418 -25.54 5.29 11.02
C GLU A 418 -24.35 5.14 11.98
N LYS A 419 -24.52 5.54 13.25
CA LYS A 419 -23.46 5.47 14.28
C LYS A 419 -22.95 4.04 14.56
N SER A 420 -23.62 3.02 14.05
CA SER A 420 -23.25 1.61 14.14
C SER A 420 -22.33 1.12 13.01
N ARG A 421 -21.97 1.99 12.05
CA ARG A 421 -21.08 1.66 10.92
C ARG A 421 -19.79 2.46 10.98
N ARG A 422 -18.73 1.91 10.38
CA ARG A 422 -17.50 2.63 10.09
C ARG A 422 -17.56 3.19 8.68
N PRO A 423 -17.47 4.52 8.52
CA PRO A 423 -17.50 5.16 7.21
C PRO A 423 -16.27 4.80 6.39
N PHE A 424 -16.49 4.45 5.13
CA PHE A 424 -15.46 4.37 4.09
C PHE A 424 -16.13 4.48 2.71
N ILE A 425 -15.33 4.57 1.66
CA ILE A 425 -15.78 4.53 0.27
C ILE A 425 -14.85 3.61 -0.54
N PHE A 426 -15.20 3.21 -1.76
CA PHE A 426 -14.22 2.66 -2.68
C PHE A 426 -14.10 3.58 -3.91
N SER A 427 -12.99 4.32 -4.05
CA SER A 427 -12.85 5.34 -5.10
C SER A 427 -11.38 5.61 -5.50
N ARG A 428 -11.12 6.63 -6.31
CA ARG A 428 -9.79 7.04 -6.78
C ARG A 428 -9.18 8.07 -5.83
N PHE A 429 -7.85 8.26 -5.91
CA PHE A 429 -7.15 9.24 -5.09
C PHE A 429 -7.52 10.68 -5.52
N PRO A 430 -8.13 11.50 -4.64
CA PRO A 430 -8.58 12.84 -4.99
C PRO A 430 -7.50 13.92 -4.77
N GLY A 431 -6.30 13.56 -4.29
CA GLY A 431 -5.25 14.48 -3.87
C GLY A 431 -5.10 14.56 -2.34
N LEU A 432 -4.23 15.47 -1.87
CA LEU A 432 -3.96 15.66 -0.44
C LEU A 432 -5.25 16.01 0.33
N GLY A 433 -5.45 15.33 1.46
CA GLY A 433 -6.72 15.33 2.20
C GLY A 433 -7.60 14.12 1.90
N GLY A 434 -7.33 13.39 0.81
CA GLY A 434 -8.03 12.17 0.43
C GLY A 434 -7.84 11.00 1.39
N GLN A 435 -6.79 10.99 2.21
CA GLN A 435 -6.54 9.92 3.20
C GLN A 435 -7.64 9.78 4.26
N ARG A 436 -8.47 10.82 4.41
CA ARG A 436 -9.65 10.79 5.27
C ARG A 436 -10.77 9.90 4.73
N TYR A 437 -10.72 9.57 3.45
CA TYR A 437 -11.77 8.84 2.73
C TYR A 437 -11.18 7.57 2.06
N PRO A 438 -10.59 6.65 2.84
CA PRO A 438 -10.18 5.36 2.28
C PRO A 438 -11.42 4.66 1.72
N ILE A 439 -11.31 3.89 0.65
CA ILE A 439 -10.20 3.14 0.07
C ILE A 439 -9.98 3.56 -1.38
N GLY A 440 -8.72 3.56 -1.82
CA GLY A 440 -8.30 3.79 -3.19
C GLY A 440 -8.37 2.58 -4.11
N PHE A 441 -8.63 2.75 -5.41
CA PHE A 441 -8.29 1.77 -6.45
C PHE A 441 -7.45 2.36 -7.58
N SER A 442 -6.38 1.65 -7.95
CA SER A 442 -5.35 2.22 -8.81
C SER A 442 -5.79 2.40 -10.26
N GLY A 443 -6.95 1.89 -10.68
CA GLY A 443 -7.46 2.02 -12.05
C GLY A 443 -6.94 0.96 -13.02
N ASP A 444 -7.16 1.25 -14.30
CA ASP A 444 -7.26 0.25 -15.37
C ASP A 444 -5.88 -0.07 -15.96
N THR A 445 -5.11 -0.91 -15.30
CA THR A 445 -3.76 -1.29 -15.75
C THR A 445 -3.74 -2.36 -16.85
N HIS A 446 -2.65 -2.41 -17.63
CA HIS A 446 -2.43 -3.47 -18.61
C HIS A 446 -2.16 -4.83 -17.95
N VAL A 447 -2.66 -5.94 -18.55
CA VAL A 447 -2.31 -7.31 -18.15
C VAL A 447 -0.89 -7.67 -18.62
N THR A 448 0.12 -7.20 -17.90
CA THR A 448 1.54 -7.43 -18.20
C THR A 448 2.40 -7.58 -16.95
N TRP A 449 3.59 -8.18 -17.12
CA TRP A 449 4.61 -8.26 -16.07
C TRP A 449 5.17 -6.89 -15.68
N ASN A 450 5.25 -5.94 -16.61
CA ASN A 450 5.70 -4.57 -16.29
C ASN A 450 4.71 -3.87 -15.35
N SER A 451 3.41 -4.04 -15.58
CA SER A 451 2.38 -3.53 -14.66
C SER A 451 2.54 -4.13 -13.27
N LEU A 452 2.67 -5.46 -13.16
CA LEU A 452 2.91 -6.13 -11.87
C LEU A 452 4.18 -5.63 -11.18
N ALA A 453 5.28 -5.46 -11.92
CA ALA A 453 6.56 -4.99 -11.38
C ALA A 453 6.53 -3.55 -10.85
N PHE A 454 5.62 -2.70 -11.36
CA PHE A 454 5.42 -1.34 -10.87
C PHE A 454 4.60 -1.27 -9.57
N GLN A 455 3.70 -2.25 -9.34
CA GLN A 455 2.77 -2.19 -8.20
C GLN A 455 3.46 -2.10 -6.83
N PRO A 456 4.49 -2.91 -6.48
CA PRO A 456 5.16 -2.78 -5.17
C PRO A 456 5.65 -1.37 -4.86
N TYR A 457 6.25 -0.72 -5.86
CA TYR A 457 6.74 0.65 -5.72
C TYR A 457 5.59 1.64 -5.56
N PHE A 458 4.59 1.58 -6.45
CA PHE A 458 3.42 2.46 -6.42
C PHE A 458 2.66 2.36 -5.08
N THR A 459 2.44 1.14 -4.59
CA THR A 459 1.75 0.90 -3.32
C THR A 459 2.57 1.44 -2.14
N ALA A 460 3.89 1.24 -2.15
CA ALA A 460 4.75 1.73 -1.08
C ALA A 460 4.84 3.26 -1.06
N THR A 461 5.00 3.92 -2.21
CA THR A 461 5.10 5.39 -2.26
C THR A 461 3.80 6.10 -1.90
N ALA A 462 2.64 5.43 -1.99
CA ALA A 462 1.38 5.97 -1.51
C ALA A 462 1.38 6.29 0.00
N ALA A 463 2.23 5.61 0.78
CA ALA A 463 2.46 5.97 2.18
C ALA A 463 2.89 7.44 2.31
N ASN A 464 3.69 7.97 1.37
CA ASN A 464 4.21 9.35 1.42
C ASN A 464 3.11 10.43 1.39
N VAL A 465 1.85 10.08 1.12
CA VAL A 465 0.70 11.02 1.14
C VAL A 465 -0.42 10.55 2.06
N GLY A 466 -0.15 9.60 2.96
CA GLY A 466 -1.13 9.09 3.91
C GLY A 466 -2.17 8.12 3.32
N TYR A 467 -2.09 7.82 2.02
CA TYR A 467 -3.12 7.04 1.31
C TYR A 467 -2.84 5.54 1.42
N PHE A 468 -3.05 4.98 2.62
CA PHE A 468 -2.54 3.67 3.02
C PHE A 468 -3.30 2.47 2.45
N TYR A 469 -4.53 2.66 2.00
CA TYR A 469 -5.41 1.57 1.55
C TYR A 469 -5.63 1.66 0.05
N TRP A 470 -4.72 1.04 -0.71
CA TRP A 470 -4.88 0.82 -2.15
C TRP A 470 -5.39 -0.57 -2.47
N SER A 471 -6.27 -0.62 -3.45
CA SER A 471 -6.70 -1.79 -4.19
C SER A 471 -6.14 -1.71 -5.60
N HIS A 472 -5.73 -2.85 -6.13
CA HIS A 472 -5.29 -3.01 -7.52
C HIS A 472 -6.23 -3.97 -8.22
N ASP A 473 -6.26 -3.91 -9.55
CA ASP A 473 -6.86 -4.97 -10.34
C ASP A 473 -5.91 -6.15 -10.34
N ILE A 474 -6.07 -7.07 -9.38
CA ILE A 474 -5.21 -8.24 -9.26
C ILE A 474 -5.39 -9.11 -10.50
N GLY A 475 -4.33 -9.25 -11.30
CA GLY A 475 -4.32 -9.86 -12.62
C GLY A 475 -4.32 -8.87 -13.79
N GLY A 476 -4.46 -7.56 -13.53
CA GLY A 476 -4.54 -6.48 -14.52
C GLY A 476 -5.98 -6.25 -15.02
N HIS A 477 -6.22 -5.12 -15.67
CA HIS A 477 -7.57 -4.72 -16.09
C HIS A 477 -7.89 -5.13 -17.54
N PHE A 478 -7.04 -4.70 -18.48
CA PHE A 478 -7.29 -4.82 -19.92
C PHE A 478 -6.00 -4.99 -20.74
N ALA A 479 -6.16 -5.24 -22.04
CA ALA A 479 -5.06 -5.40 -22.99
C ALA A 479 -4.02 -6.44 -22.51
N GLY A 480 -2.84 -6.45 -23.11
CA GLY A 480 -1.79 -7.40 -22.75
C GLY A 480 -2.13 -8.86 -23.05
N ILE A 481 -1.46 -9.78 -22.35
CA ILE A 481 -1.56 -11.23 -22.58
C ILE A 481 -1.87 -11.91 -21.25
N GLU A 482 -3.00 -12.61 -21.21
CA GLU A 482 -3.41 -13.38 -20.04
C GLU A 482 -2.48 -14.59 -19.85
N GLU A 483 -1.89 -14.71 -18.66
CA GLU A 483 -0.95 -15.79 -18.33
C GLU A 483 -1.23 -16.35 -16.93
N PRO A 484 -1.35 -17.68 -16.78
CA PRO A 484 -1.65 -18.27 -15.48
C PRO A 484 -0.62 -17.93 -14.40
N GLN A 485 0.68 -17.89 -14.76
CA GLN A 485 1.75 -17.49 -13.82
C GLN A 485 1.64 -16.02 -13.40
N LEU A 486 1.25 -15.13 -14.32
CA LEU A 486 1.06 -13.71 -14.01
C LEU A 486 -0.06 -13.55 -12.98
N LEU A 487 -1.19 -14.26 -13.15
CA LEU A 487 -2.28 -14.26 -12.18
C LEU A 487 -1.82 -14.74 -10.79
N VAL A 488 -1.08 -15.85 -10.72
CA VAL A 488 -0.55 -16.36 -9.44
C VAL A 488 0.36 -15.33 -8.76
N ARG A 489 1.32 -14.76 -9.50
CA ARG A 489 2.26 -13.76 -8.95
C ARG A 489 1.53 -12.50 -8.48
N TRP A 490 0.49 -12.08 -9.19
CA TRP A 490 -0.32 -10.94 -8.79
C TRP A 490 -1.15 -11.24 -7.54
N ILE A 491 -1.72 -12.44 -7.40
CA ILE A 491 -2.42 -12.85 -6.17
C ILE A 491 -1.45 -12.95 -4.98
N GLN A 492 -0.24 -13.45 -5.19
CA GLN A 492 0.82 -13.47 -4.17
C GLN A 492 1.25 -12.06 -3.74
N PHE A 493 1.34 -11.10 -4.67
CA PHE A 493 1.49 -9.69 -4.32
C PHE A 493 0.27 -9.14 -3.57
N GLY A 494 -0.94 -9.49 -4.02
CA GLY A 494 -2.20 -9.10 -3.39
C GLY A 494 -2.33 -9.55 -1.93
N LEU A 495 -1.81 -10.75 -1.60
CA LEU A 495 -1.71 -11.25 -0.23
C LEU A 495 -1.04 -10.23 0.70
N PHE A 496 0.02 -9.58 0.20
CA PHE A 496 0.80 -8.57 0.91
C PHE A 496 0.56 -7.14 0.42
N SER A 497 -0.64 -6.87 -0.13
CA SER A 497 -1.12 -5.53 -0.48
C SER A 497 -2.12 -5.02 0.58
N PRO A 498 -2.50 -3.72 0.61
CA PRO A 498 -3.48 -3.25 1.58
C PRO A 498 -4.85 -3.90 1.36
N ILE A 499 -5.31 -3.99 0.11
CA ILE A 499 -6.55 -4.64 -0.32
C ILE A 499 -6.25 -5.65 -1.43
N LEU A 500 -6.82 -6.85 -1.33
CA LEU A 500 -6.72 -7.88 -2.36
C LEU A 500 -8.04 -7.96 -3.13
N ARG A 501 -8.09 -7.40 -4.35
CA ARG A 501 -9.28 -7.41 -5.22
C ARG A 501 -8.98 -8.01 -6.57
N LEU A 502 -9.62 -9.13 -6.88
CA LEU A 502 -9.64 -9.67 -8.24
C LEU A 502 -10.60 -8.81 -9.05
N HIS A 503 -10.13 -8.30 -10.19
CA HIS A 503 -10.93 -7.50 -11.12
C HIS A 503 -10.34 -7.57 -12.54
N SER A 504 -11.19 -7.35 -13.53
CA SER A 504 -10.81 -7.18 -14.94
C SER A 504 -11.95 -6.54 -15.72
N ASN A 505 -11.67 -6.12 -16.94
CA ASN A 505 -12.69 -5.71 -17.89
C ASN A 505 -13.59 -6.88 -18.36
N LYS A 506 -14.55 -6.56 -19.23
CA LYS A 506 -15.52 -7.51 -19.83
C LYS A 506 -14.99 -8.39 -20.96
N ASN A 507 -13.69 -8.41 -21.21
CA ASN A 507 -13.12 -9.32 -22.20
C ASN A 507 -13.25 -10.77 -21.69
N PRO A 508 -13.89 -11.69 -22.43
CA PRO A 508 -14.03 -13.08 -22.00
C PRO A 508 -12.70 -13.80 -21.79
N TYR A 509 -11.62 -13.32 -22.41
CA TYR A 509 -10.27 -13.88 -22.28
C TYR A 509 -9.50 -13.37 -21.06
N HIS A 510 -9.98 -12.31 -20.38
CA HIS A 510 -9.45 -11.89 -19.09
C HIS A 510 -10.21 -12.60 -17.98
N SER A 511 -9.68 -13.76 -17.57
CA SER A 511 -10.28 -14.61 -16.53
C SER A 511 -9.53 -14.44 -15.22
N ARG A 512 -10.29 -14.31 -14.13
CA ARG A 512 -9.76 -14.29 -12.76
C ARG A 512 -10.15 -15.55 -11.98
N HIS A 513 -10.62 -16.59 -12.67
CA HIS A 513 -11.08 -17.84 -12.08
C HIS A 513 -9.92 -18.86 -11.96
N PRO A 514 -9.37 -19.13 -10.76
CA PRO A 514 -8.19 -19.97 -10.64
C PRO A 514 -8.38 -21.43 -11.11
N TRP A 515 -9.61 -21.96 -11.01
CA TRP A 515 -9.94 -23.34 -11.40
C TRP A 515 -10.04 -23.59 -12.90
N MET A 516 -9.89 -22.55 -13.72
CA MET A 516 -9.83 -22.68 -15.19
C MET A 516 -8.44 -23.09 -15.69
N TYR A 517 -7.46 -23.17 -14.81
CA TYR A 517 -6.06 -23.48 -15.11
C TYR A 517 -5.63 -24.81 -14.46
N ASP A 518 -4.36 -25.18 -14.66
CA ASP A 518 -3.78 -26.41 -14.14
C ASP A 518 -3.77 -26.45 -12.60
N VAL A 519 -3.64 -27.66 -12.03
CA VAL A 519 -3.72 -27.89 -10.58
C VAL A 519 -2.72 -27.07 -9.77
N ASP A 520 -1.49 -26.87 -10.30
CA ASP A 520 -0.46 -26.08 -9.62
C ASP A 520 -0.84 -24.60 -9.51
N ILE A 521 -1.51 -24.07 -10.55
CA ILE A 521 -2.03 -22.69 -10.57
C ILE A 521 -3.15 -22.54 -9.54
N LEU A 522 -4.13 -23.45 -9.58
CA LEU A 522 -5.24 -23.45 -8.63
C LEU A 522 -4.73 -23.53 -7.18
N GLN A 523 -3.79 -24.44 -6.90
CA GLN A 523 -3.24 -24.62 -5.56
C GLN A 523 -2.45 -23.39 -5.08
N ALA A 524 -1.64 -22.78 -5.95
CA ALA A 524 -0.90 -21.57 -5.61
C ALA A 524 -1.83 -20.38 -5.29
N CYS A 525 -2.88 -20.18 -6.11
CA CYS A 525 -3.91 -19.18 -5.85
C CYS A 525 -4.67 -19.47 -4.54
N GLN A 526 -5.07 -20.72 -4.33
CA GLN A 526 -5.78 -21.15 -3.12
C GLN A 526 -4.95 -20.87 -1.86
N ASN A 527 -3.68 -21.28 -1.86
CA ASN A 527 -2.77 -21.07 -0.73
C ASN A 527 -2.62 -19.58 -0.41
N ALA A 528 -2.38 -18.73 -1.41
CA ALA A 528 -2.22 -17.30 -1.21
C ALA A 528 -3.50 -16.62 -0.70
N MET A 529 -4.67 -16.97 -1.26
CA MET A 529 -5.96 -16.40 -0.84
C MET A 529 -6.39 -16.86 0.55
N GLN A 530 -6.15 -18.11 0.92
CA GLN A 530 -6.38 -18.61 2.28
C GLN A 530 -5.42 -17.96 3.27
N GLN A 531 -4.14 -17.82 2.89
CA GLN A 531 -3.18 -17.12 3.71
C GLN A 531 -3.56 -15.65 3.93
N ARG A 532 -4.21 -15.00 2.96
CA ARG A 532 -4.69 -13.62 3.15
C ARG A 532 -5.67 -13.52 4.31
N HIS A 533 -6.57 -14.49 4.43
CA HIS A 533 -7.51 -14.56 5.55
C HIS A 533 -6.81 -14.91 6.86
N SER A 534 -5.77 -15.77 6.85
CA SER A 534 -4.99 -16.05 8.05
C SER A 534 -4.28 -14.80 8.57
N PHE A 535 -3.87 -13.87 7.71
CA PHE A 535 -3.23 -12.61 8.11
C PHE A 535 -4.18 -11.55 8.69
N ILE A 536 -5.50 -11.75 8.71
CA ILE A 536 -6.46 -10.74 9.18
C ILE A 536 -6.14 -10.19 10.59
N PRO A 537 -5.77 -10.98 11.61
CA PRO A 537 -5.43 -10.44 12.93
C PRO A 537 -4.24 -9.46 12.88
N TYR A 538 -3.19 -9.79 12.11
CA TYR A 538 -2.05 -8.91 11.88
C TYR A 538 -2.45 -7.65 11.10
N LEU A 539 -3.13 -7.82 9.97
CA LEU A 539 -3.59 -6.72 9.11
C LEU A 539 -4.48 -5.75 9.86
N TYR A 540 -5.37 -6.26 10.70
CA TYR A 540 -6.31 -5.46 11.46
C TYR A 540 -5.62 -4.66 12.57
N THR A 541 -4.63 -5.27 13.23
CA THR A 541 -3.75 -4.55 14.16
C THR A 541 -2.98 -3.44 13.44
N MET A 542 -2.51 -3.68 12.22
CA MET A 542 -1.85 -2.64 11.41
C MET A 542 -2.83 -1.53 10.98
N ALA A 543 -4.10 -1.85 10.73
CA ALA A 543 -5.13 -0.85 10.43
C ALA A 543 -5.41 0.07 11.65
N TRP A 544 -5.40 -0.49 12.86
CA TRP A 544 -5.41 0.28 14.09
C TRP A 544 -4.19 1.19 14.19
N ARG A 545 -2.99 0.66 13.93
CA ARG A 545 -1.74 1.44 13.95
C ARG A 545 -1.76 2.60 12.95
N ALA A 546 -2.30 2.38 11.75
CA ALA A 546 -2.51 3.40 10.73
C ALA A 546 -3.44 4.52 11.20
N THR A 547 -4.56 4.14 11.82
CA THR A 547 -5.54 5.11 12.34
C THR A 547 -4.99 5.95 13.48
N GLN A 548 -4.28 5.31 14.41
CA GLN A 548 -3.86 5.94 15.66
C GLN A 548 -2.57 6.74 15.51
N TYR A 549 -1.62 6.23 14.72
CA TYR A 549 -0.27 6.78 14.66
C TYR A 549 0.09 7.27 13.26
N CYS A 550 -0.82 7.21 12.29
CA CYS A 550 -0.55 7.55 10.89
C CYS A 550 0.68 6.80 10.35
N ILE A 551 0.79 5.51 10.71
CA ILE A 551 1.85 4.61 10.25
C ILE A 551 1.24 3.56 9.32
N ALA A 552 1.66 3.54 8.06
CA ALA A 552 1.10 2.68 7.04
C ALA A 552 1.35 1.19 7.32
N LEU A 553 0.47 0.33 6.80
CA LEU A 553 0.76 -1.10 6.67
C LEU A 553 1.93 -1.34 5.71
N ILE A 554 2.01 -0.60 4.60
CA ILE A 554 3.10 -0.73 3.64
C ILE A 554 3.93 0.54 3.69
N GLU A 555 5.21 0.42 4.05
CA GLU A 555 6.16 1.54 4.08
C GLU A 555 7.37 1.27 3.17
N PRO A 556 7.82 2.27 2.39
CA PRO A 556 9.11 2.20 1.72
C PRO A 556 10.25 1.98 2.71
N MET A 557 11.30 1.29 2.27
CA MET A 557 12.42 0.92 3.15
C MET A 557 13.12 2.13 3.81
N TYR A 558 13.12 3.29 3.13
CA TYR A 558 13.74 4.52 3.63
C TYR A 558 13.03 5.14 4.86
N TYR A 559 11.83 4.69 5.25
CA TYR A 559 11.15 5.19 6.45
C TYR A 559 11.89 4.85 7.74
N SER A 560 12.43 3.64 7.82
CA SER A 560 13.19 3.17 9.00
C SER A 560 14.69 3.37 8.85
N HIS A 561 15.18 3.53 7.62
CA HIS A 561 16.61 3.62 7.31
C HIS A 561 16.92 4.82 6.40
N PRO A 562 16.54 6.05 6.78
CA PRO A 562 16.66 7.25 5.94
C PRO A 562 18.12 7.62 5.60
N ASN A 563 19.08 7.15 6.39
CA ASN A 563 20.50 7.41 6.20
C ASN A 563 21.22 6.33 5.37
N PHE A 564 20.52 5.28 4.93
CA PHE A 564 21.09 4.18 4.14
C PHE A 564 20.70 4.35 2.67
N ALA A 565 21.68 4.53 1.78
CA ALA A 565 21.43 4.65 0.34
C ALA A 565 20.69 3.42 -0.23
N ASN A 566 21.00 2.22 0.28
CA ASN A 566 20.34 0.97 -0.11
C ASN A 566 18.81 1.00 0.10
N ALA A 567 18.33 1.71 1.13
CA ALA A 567 16.90 1.83 1.41
C ALA A 567 16.12 2.62 0.33
N TYR A 568 16.81 3.38 -0.52
CA TYR A 568 16.25 4.10 -1.67
C TYR A 568 16.42 3.35 -3.00
N ALA A 569 17.15 2.23 -3.00
CA ALA A 569 17.53 1.47 -4.20
C ALA A 569 16.74 0.17 -4.38
N CYS A 570 15.75 -0.11 -3.54
CA CYS A 570 14.99 -1.36 -3.53
C CYS A 570 13.47 -1.15 -3.76
N PRO A 571 13.05 -0.61 -4.93
CA PRO A 571 11.63 -0.30 -5.19
C PRO A 571 10.71 -1.53 -5.28
N GLY A 572 11.28 -2.75 -5.44
CA GLY A 572 10.54 -4.01 -5.50
C GLY A 572 10.27 -4.67 -4.14
N GLN A 573 10.66 -4.04 -3.03
CA GLN A 573 10.40 -4.52 -1.67
C GLN A 573 9.86 -3.41 -0.78
N TYR A 574 9.22 -3.81 0.32
CA TYR A 574 8.66 -2.87 1.28
C TYR A 574 8.55 -3.51 2.67
N TRP A 575 8.43 -2.67 3.69
CA TRP A 575 7.95 -3.10 4.99
C TRP A 575 6.46 -3.44 4.90
N PHE A 576 6.08 -4.58 5.46
CA PHE A 576 4.70 -5.01 5.61
C PHE A 576 4.37 -5.10 7.11
N GLY A 577 3.84 -4.01 7.63
CA GLY A 577 3.52 -3.75 9.02
C GLY A 577 4.77 -3.51 9.86
N SER A 578 4.77 -3.93 11.12
CA SER A 578 5.91 -3.75 12.05
C SER A 578 6.94 -4.88 11.99
N GLU A 579 6.58 -6.03 11.42
CA GLU A 579 7.35 -7.27 11.62
C GLU A 579 8.03 -7.82 10.37
N LEU A 580 7.52 -7.51 9.17
CA LEU A 580 7.89 -8.21 7.94
C LEU A 580 8.47 -7.27 6.87
N ILE A 581 9.41 -7.80 6.08
CA ILE A 581 9.80 -7.28 4.77
C ILE A 581 9.29 -8.25 3.71
N VAL A 582 8.63 -7.73 2.68
CA VAL A 582 8.08 -8.51 1.56
C VAL A 582 8.71 -8.04 0.26
N ALA A 583 9.08 -8.99 -0.60
CA ALA A 583 9.62 -8.72 -1.94
C ALA A 583 9.00 -9.72 -2.94
N PRO A 584 7.80 -9.44 -3.48
CA PRO A 584 7.09 -10.38 -4.36
C PRO A 584 7.90 -10.71 -5.62
N PHE A 585 7.77 -11.92 -6.16
CA PHE A 585 8.28 -12.20 -7.50
C PHE A 585 7.40 -11.51 -8.55
N VAL A 586 8.00 -10.60 -9.32
CA VAL A 586 7.32 -9.82 -10.36
C VAL A 586 7.82 -10.14 -11.77
N GLU A 587 8.48 -11.29 -11.92
CA GLU A 587 9.01 -11.80 -13.19
C GLU A 587 8.60 -13.26 -13.41
N ARG A 588 8.56 -13.65 -14.69
CA ARG A 588 8.26 -15.01 -15.14
C ARG A 588 9.24 -16.01 -14.54
N ILE A 589 8.78 -17.25 -14.38
CA ILE A 589 9.68 -18.37 -14.13
C ILE A 589 10.49 -18.62 -15.40
N ASP A 590 11.81 -18.57 -15.30
CA ASP A 590 12.69 -18.83 -16.44
C ASP A 590 12.64 -20.31 -16.87
N PHE A 591 12.69 -20.55 -18.18
CA PHE A 591 12.51 -21.88 -18.73
C PHE A 591 13.63 -22.85 -18.36
N TYR A 592 14.88 -22.37 -18.29
CA TYR A 592 16.04 -23.24 -18.07
C TYR A 592 16.34 -23.45 -16.59
N SER A 593 16.31 -22.38 -15.80
CA SER A 593 16.54 -22.41 -14.36
C SER A 593 15.33 -22.90 -13.57
N LYS A 594 14.11 -22.80 -14.13
CA LYS A 594 12.83 -23.16 -13.48
C LYS A 594 12.51 -22.35 -12.22
N HIS A 595 13.09 -21.15 -12.09
CA HIS A 595 12.85 -20.24 -10.97
C HIS A 595 12.58 -18.82 -11.46
N SER A 596 11.81 -18.08 -10.67
CA SER A 596 11.81 -16.61 -10.69
C SER A 596 12.98 -16.10 -9.84
N ARG A 597 13.47 -14.90 -10.16
CA ARG A 597 14.58 -14.25 -9.47
C ARG A 597 14.09 -12.98 -8.76
N GLN A 598 14.53 -12.73 -7.54
CA GLN A 598 14.24 -11.49 -6.81
C GLN A 598 15.41 -11.12 -5.91
N VAL A 599 15.78 -9.84 -5.90
CA VAL A 599 16.90 -9.31 -5.11
C VAL A 599 16.37 -8.43 -4.00
N ILE A 600 16.87 -8.64 -2.80
CA ILE A 600 16.39 -7.97 -1.59
C ILE A 600 17.55 -7.35 -0.81
N TRP A 601 17.31 -6.23 -0.18
CA TRP A 601 18.19 -5.67 0.84
C TRP A 601 17.57 -5.88 2.21
N LEU A 602 18.31 -6.53 3.12
CA LEU A 602 17.89 -6.68 4.50
C LEU A 602 18.64 -5.68 5.37
N PRO A 603 17.93 -4.83 6.14
CA PRO A 603 18.59 -3.83 6.99
C PRO A 603 19.46 -4.43 8.08
N PRO A 604 20.37 -3.64 8.69
CA PRO A 604 21.16 -4.08 9.83
C PRO A 604 20.30 -4.64 10.97
N SER A 605 20.75 -5.72 11.60
CA SER A 605 20.06 -6.38 12.70
C SER A 605 21.05 -7.07 13.64
N VAL A 606 20.66 -7.28 14.90
CA VAL A 606 21.51 -7.93 15.91
C VAL A 606 21.59 -9.45 15.74
N ALA A 607 20.64 -10.03 15.01
CA ALA A 607 20.59 -11.45 14.67
C ALA A 607 20.07 -11.59 13.21
N PRO A 608 20.21 -12.78 12.59
CA PRO A 608 19.73 -13.00 11.23
C PRO A 608 18.22 -12.81 11.09
N TRP A 609 17.83 -12.15 10.00
CA TRP A 609 16.46 -12.18 9.49
C TRP A 609 16.08 -13.61 9.10
N ARG A 610 14.78 -13.91 9.08
CA ARG A 610 14.32 -15.24 8.65
C ARG A 610 13.22 -15.19 7.64
N ASN A 611 13.33 -16.01 6.60
CA ASN A 611 12.19 -16.28 5.74
C ASN A 611 11.11 -17.01 6.55
N ILE A 612 9.91 -16.44 6.64
CA ILE A 612 8.87 -16.95 7.55
C ILE A 612 8.32 -18.30 7.11
N TYR A 613 8.48 -18.67 5.83
CA TYR A 613 8.02 -19.94 5.29
C TYR A 613 9.10 -21.01 5.38
N THR A 614 10.33 -20.72 4.99
CA THR A 614 11.40 -21.73 4.95
C THR A 614 12.21 -21.83 6.24
N GLY A 615 12.15 -20.82 7.11
CA GLY A 615 12.97 -20.71 8.33
C GLY A 615 14.43 -20.32 8.08
N GLU A 616 14.82 -20.21 6.81
CA GLU A 616 16.19 -19.87 6.37
C GLU A 616 16.62 -18.51 6.91
N ALA A 617 17.87 -18.45 7.40
CA ALA A 617 18.47 -17.28 8.01
C ALA A 617 19.23 -16.45 6.98
N PHE A 618 19.10 -15.13 7.09
CA PHE A 618 19.78 -14.16 6.23
C PHE A 618 20.39 -13.07 7.10
N GLU A 619 21.67 -12.79 6.88
CA GLU A 619 22.34 -11.71 7.60
C GLU A 619 21.76 -10.35 7.24
N GLY A 620 21.68 -9.46 8.22
CA GLY A 620 21.31 -8.06 7.99
C GLY A 620 22.43 -7.28 7.32
N ASN A 621 22.12 -6.05 6.93
CA ASN A 621 23.04 -5.10 6.31
C ASN A 621 23.64 -5.55 4.97
N GLN A 622 22.92 -6.38 4.22
CA GLN A 622 23.41 -7.00 3.00
C GLN A 622 22.30 -7.16 1.96
N TRP A 623 22.71 -7.26 0.70
CA TRP A 623 21.83 -7.65 -0.41
C TRP A 623 21.87 -9.16 -0.57
N HIS A 624 20.70 -9.77 -0.74
CA HIS A 624 20.52 -11.20 -0.92
C HIS A 624 19.78 -11.48 -2.20
N ILE A 625 20.14 -12.59 -2.84
CA ILE A 625 19.42 -13.10 -3.99
C ILE A 625 18.50 -14.23 -3.58
N ILE A 626 17.26 -14.19 -4.05
CA ILE A 626 16.27 -15.23 -3.84
C ILE A 626 15.83 -15.79 -5.20
N TYR A 627 15.96 -17.11 -5.33
CA TYR A 627 15.39 -17.88 -6.42
C TYR A 627 14.24 -18.72 -5.88
N GLY A 628 13.06 -18.61 -6.49
CA GLY A 628 11.84 -19.27 -6.02
C GLY A 628 11.01 -19.85 -7.14
N ARG A 629 10.27 -20.91 -6.82
CA ARG A 629 9.29 -21.56 -7.71
C ARG A 629 7.94 -20.83 -7.63
N LEU A 630 6.92 -21.39 -8.28
CA LEU A 630 5.63 -20.74 -8.44
C LEU A 630 4.94 -20.48 -7.09
N GLU A 631 5.05 -21.42 -6.16
CA GLU A 631 4.45 -21.36 -4.83
C GLU A 631 5.17 -20.44 -3.84
N ASP A 632 6.42 -20.04 -4.16
CA ASP A 632 7.26 -19.28 -3.25
C ASP A 632 6.98 -17.77 -3.35
N ILE A 633 6.97 -17.10 -2.20
CA ILE A 633 7.02 -15.64 -2.09
C ILE A 633 8.06 -15.23 -1.01
N PRO A 634 9.03 -14.35 -1.33
CA PRO A 634 10.03 -13.89 -0.37
C PRO A 634 9.41 -12.99 0.71
N VAL A 635 9.39 -13.48 1.95
CA VAL A 635 8.86 -12.76 3.12
C VAL A 635 9.75 -13.03 4.34
N PHE A 636 10.27 -11.96 4.93
CA PHE A 636 11.30 -12.02 5.96
C PHE A 636 10.81 -11.36 7.23
N GLY A 637 10.84 -12.08 8.34
CA GLY A 637 10.60 -11.53 9.67
C GLY A 637 11.90 -11.06 10.31
N ARG A 638 11.85 -9.88 10.93
CA ARG A 638 12.98 -9.35 11.71
C ARG A 638 13.19 -10.19 12.98
N PRO A 639 14.42 -10.25 13.54
CA PRO A 639 14.62 -10.78 14.89
C PRO A 639 13.69 -10.08 15.90
N GLY A 640 13.06 -10.86 16.77
CA GLY A 640 12.07 -10.37 17.73
C GLY A 640 10.66 -10.22 17.17
N ALA A 641 10.41 -10.57 15.91
CA ALA A 641 9.08 -10.48 15.32
C ALA A 641 8.09 -11.49 15.93
N ILE A 642 6.85 -11.03 16.13
CA ILE A 642 5.71 -11.84 16.57
C ILE A 642 4.55 -11.59 15.60
N ILE A 643 4.19 -12.57 14.80
CA ILE A 643 3.16 -12.45 13.76
C ILE A 643 1.92 -13.29 14.16
N PRO A 644 0.82 -12.65 14.57
CA PRO A 644 -0.45 -13.33 14.85
C PRO A 644 -1.22 -13.65 13.55
N LEU A 645 -1.57 -14.92 13.38
CA LEU A 645 -2.31 -15.46 12.26
C LEU A 645 -3.56 -16.20 12.76
N SER A 646 -4.67 -16.08 12.05
CA SER A 646 -5.85 -16.92 12.27
C SER A 646 -5.59 -18.35 11.78
N ARG A 647 -6.09 -19.32 12.53
CA ARG A 647 -6.14 -20.74 12.17
C ARG A 647 -7.57 -21.27 12.10
N ASP A 648 -8.56 -20.39 12.10
CA ASP A 648 -9.93 -20.80 11.96
C ASP A 648 -10.18 -21.30 10.54
N GLU A 649 -10.70 -22.53 10.45
CA GLU A 649 -11.19 -23.15 9.23
C GLU A 649 -12.66 -23.51 9.52
N GLU A 650 -13.61 -22.70 9.06
CA GLU A 650 -15.03 -23.02 9.24
C GLU A 650 -15.49 -23.95 8.10
N VAL A 651 -15.55 -25.24 8.42
CA VAL A 651 -16.33 -26.22 7.67
C VAL A 651 -17.58 -26.51 8.48
N GLU A 652 -18.67 -25.77 8.23
CA GLU A 652 -19.98 -26.33 8.54
C GLU A 652 -20.25 -27.48 7.57
N THR A 653 -20.94 -28.52 8.03
CA THR A 653 -21.03 -29.84 7.40
C THR A 653 -21.51 -29.86 5.95
N ASP A 654 -22.02 -28.74 5.41
CA ASP A 654 -22.51 -28.62 4.04
C ASP A 654 -22.05 -27.34 3.27
N SER A 655 -21.26 -26.42 3.85
CA SER A 655 -20.71 -25.25 3.12
C SER A 655 -19.46 -24.63 3.75
N TYR A 656 -18.45 -24.32 2.92
CA TYR A 656 -17.23 -23.63 3.33
C TYR A 656 -17.52 -22.14 3.58
N ARG A 657 -17.29 -21.66 4.81
CA ARG A 657 -17.48 -20.24 5.17
C ARG A 657 -16.13 -19.54 5.24
N PHE A 658 -16.10 -18.27 4.90
CA PHE A 658 -14.87 -17.47 4.86
C PHE A 658 -14.70 -16.71 6.18
N PRO A 659 -13.84 -17.17 7.11
CA PRO A 659 -13.72 -16.54 8.42
C PRO A 659 -13.06 -15.16 8.28
N ILE A 660 -13.71 -14.17 8.86
CA ILE A 660 -13.21 -12.78 8.99
C ILE A 660 -13.41 -12.24 10.41
N ASP A 661 -14.09 -12.98 11.28
CA ASP A 661 -14.36 -12.60 12.67
C ASP A 661 -13.13 -12.76 13.56
N ASN A 662 -13.22 -12.34 14.83
CA ASN A 662 -12.10 -12.55 15.78
C ASN A 662 -11.88 -14.05 15.97
N PRO A 663 -10.65 -14.55 15.78
CA PRO A 663 -10.44 -15.98 15.67
C PRO A 663 -10.46 -16.70 17.01
N CYS A 664 -11.08 -17.89 17.06
CA CYS A 664 -10.98 -18.79 18.21
C CYS A 664 -9.60 -19.49 18.25
N LYS A 665 -8.96 -19.67 17.09
CA LYS A 665 -7.65 -20.32 16.97
C LYS A 665 -6.62 -19.36 16.38
N LEU A 666 -5.55 -19.12 17.12
CA LEU A 666 -4.44 -18.26 16.70
C LEU A 666 -3.13 -19.05 16.55
N GLU A 667 -2.33 -18.66 15.56
CA GLU A 667 -0.91 -18.97 15.47
C GLU A 667 -0.07 -17.73 15.67
N LEU A 668 0.95 -17.82 16.53
CA LEU A 668 2.00 -16.83 16.65
C LEU A 668 3.25 -17.38 15.98
N VAL A 669 3.64 -16.82 14.84
CA VAL A 669 4.96 -17.09 14.23
C VAL A 669 5.96 -16.14 14.88
N VAL A 670 6.95 -16.68 15.57
CA VAL A 670 7.91 -15.94 16.39
C VAL A 670 9.31 -16.11 15.82
N ILE A 671 9.96 -15.00 15.47
CA ILE A 671 11.35 -15.00 14.99
C ILE A 671 12.28 -14.72 16.16
N VAL A 672 13.08 -15.71 16.56
CA VAL A 672 13.98 -15.56 17.71
C VAL A 672 15.29 -14.88 17.32
N GLY A 673 15.97 -14.29 18.30
CA GLY A 673 17.28 -13.65 18.12
C GLY A 673 17.37 -12.24 18.67
N ASP A 674 16.23 -11.62 19.00
CA ASP A 674 16.15 -10.35 19.73
C ASP A 674 14.86 -10.33 20.57
N ASN A 675 14.77 -9.37 21.48
CA ASN A 675 13.55 -9.08 22.22
C ASN A 675 12.48 -8.52 21.28
N GLY A 676 11.22 -8.82 21.60
CA GLY A 676 10.07 -8.46 20.77
C GLY A 676 8.88 -8.05 21.61
N SER A 677 8.05 -7.16 21.08
CA SER A 677 6.74 -6.86 21.66
C SER A 677 5.75 -6.56 20.54
N PHE A 678 4.53 -7.09 20.67
CA PHE A 678 3.44 -6.87 19.74
C PHE A 678 2.13 -6.71 20.52
N GLN A 679 1.33 -5.71 20.16
CA GLN A 679 0.00 -5.49 20.74
C GLN A 679 -1.06 -6.00 19.75
N LEU A 680 -1.65 -7.17 20.01
CA LEU A 680 -2.76 -7.68 19.22
C LEU A 680 -4.03 -6.88 19.56
N LEU A 681 -4.57 -6.16 18.56
CA LEU A 681 -5.76 -5.32 18.71
C LEU A 681 -6.96 -5.94 18.00
N GLU A 682 -8.05 -6.09 18.73
CA GLU A 682 -9.29 -6.71 18.28
C GLU A 682 -10.49 -5.90 18.79
N ASP A 683 -11.61 -5.90 18.08
CA ASP A 683 -12.84 -5.20 18.47
C ASP A 683 -14.07 -5.88 17.83
N ASP A 684 -15.25 -5.26 17.85
CA ASP A 684 -16.46 -5.80 17.22
C ASP A 684 -16.56 -5.52 15.71
N GLY A 685 -15.66 -4.70 15.15
CA GLY A 685 -15.62 -4.29 13.75
C GLY A 685 -16.74 -3.33 13.29
N ARG A 686 -17.58 -2.80 14.21
CA ARG A 686 -18.82 -2.08 13.85
C ARG A 686 -18.73 -0.58 14.00
N VAL A 687 -18.31 -0.10 15.17
CA VAL A 687 -18.30 1.34 15.48
C VAL A 687 -16.90 1.91 15.31
N GLU A 688 -16.77 3.13 14.79
CA GLU A 688 -15.48 3.81 14.79
C GLU A 688 -15.08 4.16 16.23
N PRO A 689 -13.88 3.77 16.69
CA PRO A 689 -13.45 4.09 18.04
C PRO A 689 -13.40 5.60 18.25
N GLN A 690 -14.09 6.10 19.26
CA GLN A 690 -13.86 7.47 19.73
C GLN A 690 -12.42 7.57 20.27
N VAL A 691 -11.88 8.79 20.28
CA VAL A 691 -10.46 9.12 20.52
C VAL A 691 -9.90 8.56 21.86
N GLU A 692 -10.75 8.09 22.77
CA GLU A 692 -10.32 7.40 23.99
C GLU A 692 -10.15 5.88 23.74
N TYR A 693 -8.89 5.49 23.51
CA TYR A 693 -8.33 4.15 23.31
C TYR A 693 -8.91 3.00 24.19
N GLU A 694 -9.56 3.31 25.31
CA GLU A 694 -9.87 2.34 26.36
C GLU A 694 -11.29 1.76 26.31
N LYS A 695 -12.20 2.31 25.49
CA LYS A 695 -13.62 1.93 25.55
C LYS A 695 -14.12 0.99 24.45
N GLY A 696 -13.35 0.76 23.38
CA GLY A 696 -13.86 0.06 22.19
C GLY A 696 -13.01 -1.08 21.61
N ALA A 697 -11.85 -1.38 22.19
CA ALA A 697 -10.97 -2.46 21.70
C ALA A 697 -10.48 -3.36 22.83
N CYS A 698 -10.28 -4.62 22.48
CA CYS A 698 -9.54 -5.61 23.25
C CYS A 698 -8.07 -5.58 22.81
N MET A 699 -7.15 -5.51 23.77
CA MET A 699 -5.70 -5.58 23.55
C MET A 699 -5.11 -6.77 24.27
N THR A 700 -4.32 -7.57 23.55
CA THR A 700 -3.49 -8.65 24.11
C THR A 700 -2.02 -8.35 23.85
N LEU A 701 -1.23 -8.17 24.92
CA LEU A 701 0.20 -7.90 24.81
C LEU A 701 0.97 -9.21 24.64
N LEU A 702 1.81 -9.27 23.60
CA LEU A 702 2.69 -10.38 23.29
C LEU A 702 4.13 -9.90 23.49
N GLU A 703 4.93 -10.60 24.30
CA GLU A 703 6.31 -10.23 24.58
C GLU A 703 7.25 -11.43 24.42
N LEU A 704 8.30 -11.24 23.62
CA LEU A 704 9.39 -12.18 23.47
C LEU A 704 10.62 -11.64 24.18
N LYS A 705 11.24 -12.46 25.02
CA LYS A 705 12.54 -12.21 25.61
C LYS A 705 13.53 -13.27 25.14
N CYS A 706 14.64 -12.82 24.59
CA CYS A 706 15.70 -13.65 24.04
C CYS A 706 16.99 -13.44 24.84
N GLU A 707 17.47 -14.49 25.48
CA GLU A 707 18.73 -14.54 26.23
C GLU A 707 19.60 -15.69 25.72
N SER A 708 20.90 -15.68 26.05
CA SER A 708 21.87 -16.66 25.54
C SER A 708 21.50 -18.13 25.80
N ASN A 709 20.78 -18.41 26.87
CA ASN A 709 20.40 -19.77 27.31
C ASN A 709 18.91 -19.89 27.62
N ARG A 710 18.08 -18.92 27.23
CA ARG A 710 16.66 -18.90 27.57
C ARG A 710 15.87 -18.05 26.60
N ILE A 711 14.76 -18.59 26.10
CA ILE A 711 13.77 -17.81 25.35
C ILE A 711 12.45 -17.87 26.12
N GLU A 712 11.84 -16.71 26.35
CA GLU A 712 10.57 -16.59 27.05
C GLU A 712 9.55 -15.85 26.17
N MET A 713 8.45 -16.52 25.86
CA MET A 713 7.29 -15.91 25.20
C MET A 713 6.16 -15.73 26.22
N ASN A 714 5.73 -14.49 26.41
CA ASN A 714 4.61 -14.12 27.27
C ASN A 714 3.44 -13.67 26.40
N ILE A 715 2.26 -14.23 26.68
CA ILE A 715 0.97 -13.77 26.14
C ILE A 715 0.19 -13.28 27.34
N ALA A 716 0.07 -11.96 27.48
CA ALA A 716 -0.66 -11.38 28.60
C ALA A 716 -2.15 -11.69 28.50
N LYS A 717 -2.86 -11.64 29.62
CA LYS A 717 -4.33 -11.62 29.61
C LYS A 717 -4.85 -10.42 28.80
N ALA A 718 -5.97 -10.63 28.12
CA ALA A 718 -6.66 -9.61 27.34
C ALA A 718 -7.18 -8.47 28.23
N GLN A 719 -7.05 -7.23 27.76
CA GLN A 719 -7.46 -6.00 28.44
C GLN A 719 -8.37 -5.15 27.54
N GLY A 720 -9.12 -4.20 28.12
CA GLY A 720 -10.08 -3.37 27.40
C GLY A 720 -11.44 -4.07 27.21
N ASP A 721 -12.04 -3.94 26.03
CA ASP A 721 -13.35 -4.55 25.73
C ASP A 721 -13.23 -6.04 25.37
N VAL A 722 -13.02 -6.87 26.39
CA VAL A 722 -12.93 -8.33 26.24
C VAL A 722 -14.24 -9.00 25.79
N SER A 723 -15.36 -8.26 25.71
CA SER A 723 -16.64 -8.81 25.21
C SER A 723 -16.66 -8.97 23.69
N SER A 724 -15.78 -8.24 23.00
CA SER A 724 -15.61 -8.29 21.55
C SER A 724 -14.85 -9.52 21.03
N VAL A 725 -14.25 -10.33 21.90
CA VAL A 725 -13.40 -11.47 21.54
C VAL A 725 -13.87 -12.80 22.16
N PRO A 726 -13.49 -13.97 21.59
CA PRO A 726 -13.78 -15.26 22.19
C PRO A 726 -13.24 -15.38 23.62
N LYS A 727 -14.05 -15.93 24.54
CA LYS A 727 -13.66 -16.09 25.96
C LYS A 727 -12.49 -17.07 26.19
N GLN A 728 -12.29 -17.99 25.25
CA GLN A 728 -11.25 -19.01 25.26
C GLN A 728 -10.64 -19.12 23.87
N ARG A 729 -9.35 -19.46 23.78
CA ARG A 729 -8.64 -19.63 22.52
C ARG A 729 -7.71 -20.84 22.52
N ASP A 730 -7.52 -21.36 21.32
CA ASP A 730 -6.41 -22.26 21.02
C ASP A 730 -5.24 -21.44 20.49
N TRP A 731 -4.05 -21.70 21.02
CA TRP A 731 -2.80 -21.06 20.63
C TRP A 731 -1.85 -22.09 20.03
N LYS A 732 -1.32 -21.79 18.84
CA LYS A 732 -0.11 -22.41 18.30
C LYS A 732 1.01 -21.39 18.32
N VAL A 733 2.11 -21.66 18.99
CA VAL A 733 3.28 -20.76 18.99
C VAL A 733 4.42 -21.45 18.25
N THR A 734 4.83 -20.88 17.13
CA THR A 734 5.86 -21.42 16.23
C THR A 734 7.12 -20.55 16.35
N PHE A 735 8.16 -21.07 16.99
CA PHE A 735 9.46 -20.41 17.09
C PHE A 735 10.33 -20.79 15.89
N LEU A 736 10.78 -19.81 15.11
CA LEU A 736 11.74 -19.96 14.02
C LEU A 736 13.14 -19.51 14.46
N GLY A 737 14.15 -20.32 14.17
CA GLY A 737 15.55 -20.04 14.51
C GLY A 737 16.04 -20.64 15.81
N VAL A 738 15.35 -21.65 16.29
CA VAL A 738 15.69 -22.37 17.51
C VAL A 738 16.34 -23.71 17.18
N SER A 739 17.21 -24.18 18.07
CA SER A 739 17.65 -25.57 18.05
C SER A 739 16.46 -26.51 18.26
N THR A 740 16.54 -27.70 17.69
CA THR A 740 15.45 -28.68 17.67
C THR A 740 15.37 -29.54 18.93
N CYS A 741 16.36 -29.43 19.83
CA CYS A 741 16.45 -30.17 21.08
C CYS A 741 16.45 -29.22 22.28
N LEU A 742 15.26 -28.84 22.77
CA LEU A 742 15.09 -27.90 23.88
C LEU A 742 14.14 -28.45 24.95
N HIS A 743 14.39 -28.08 26.21
CA HIS A 743 13.45 -28.24 27.30
C HIS A 743 12.39 -27.15 27.23
N ILE A 744 11.11 -27.54 27.24
CA ILE A 744 9.99 -26.62 27.05
C ILE A 744 9.09 -26.69 28.28
N THR A 745 8.84 -25.54 28.90
CA THR A 745 7.90 -25.43 30.02
C THR A 745 6.84 -24.39 29.71
N THR A 746 5.58 -24.73 29.90
CA THR A 746 4.44 -23.84 29.63
C THR A 746 3.64 -23.62 30.91
N TYR A 747 3.23 -22.37 31.13
CA TYR A 747 2.45 -21.94 32.28
C TYR A 747 1.17 -21.23 31.81
N SER A 748 0.09 -21.42 32.57
CA SER A 748 -1.12 -20.59 32.49
C SER A 748 -1.47 -20.09 33.88
N ASN A 749 -1.55 -18.77 34.04
CA ASN A 749 -1.81 -18.09 35.31
C ASN A 749 -0.90 -18.60 36.46
N GLY A 750 0.39 -18.80 36.16
CA GLY A 750 1.41 -19.29 37.10
C GLY A 750 1.43 -20.80 37.35
N SER A 751 0.45 -21.57 36.87
CA SER A 751 0.43 -23.03 37.00
C SER A 751 1.03 -23.69 35.76
N ILE A 752 1.87 -24.72 35.94
CA ILE A 752 2.39 -25.51 34.82
C ILE A 752 1.22 -26.22 34.14
N ILE A 753 1.17 -26.14 32.81
CA ILE A 753 0.20 -26.85 31.98
C ILE A 753 0.94 -27.76 31.00
N SER A 754 0.32 -28.86 30.58
CA SER A 754 0.88 -29.70 29.50
C SER A 754 0.53 -29.10 28.14
N SER A 755 1.51 -28.94 27.25
CA SER A 755 1.24 -28.71 25.83
C SER A 755 0.53 -29.93 25.22
N THR A 756 -0.46 -29.72 24.34
CA THR A 756 -1.20 -30.83 23.73
C THR A 756 -0.39 -31.54 22.65
N CYS A 757 0.52 -30.82 21.99
CA CYS A 757 1.45 -31.34 20.99
C CYS A 757 2.68 -30.44 20.85
N GLN A 758 3.80 -31.04 20.44
CA GLN A 758 5.02 -30.33 20.04
C GLN A 758 5.46 -30.87 18.67
N VAL A 759 5.72 -29.98 17.72
CA VAL A 759 6.19 -30.35 16.38
C VAL A 759 7.54 -29.71 16.13
N VAL A 760 8.55 -30.55 15.93
CA VAL A 760 9.92 -30.14 15.61
C VAL A 760 10.13 -30.27 14.11
N ASN A 761 10.64 -29.22 13.47
CA ASN A 761 10.99 -29.25 12.05
C ASN A 761 12.45 -28.79 11.86
N GLU A 762 13.33 -29.77 11.62
CA GLU A 762 14.76 -29.55 11.43
C GLU A 762 15.08 -28.77 10.15
N GLN A 763 14.30 -28.96 9.09
CA GLN A 763 14.49 -28.20 7.84
C GLN A 763 14.12 -26.73 8.00
N ARG A 764 13.16 -26.39 8.85
CA ARG A 764 12.76 -24.99 9.14
C ARG A 764 13.45 -24.41 10.38
N GLU A 765 14.28 -25.18 11.07
CA GLU A 765 14.91 -24.80 12.34
C GLU A 765 13.87 -24.24 13.32
N SER A 766 12.80 -25.02 13.53
CA SER A 766 11.61 -24.53 14.23
C SER A 766 10.95 -25.53 15.16
N ILE A 767 10.27 -25.01 16.18
CA ILE A 767 9.45 -25.75 17.14
C ILE A 767 8.08 -25.08 17.22
N SER A 768 7.00 -25.86 17.08
CA SER A 768 5.63 -25.43 17.30
C SER A 768 5.04 -26.04 18.57
N ILE A 769 4.39 -25.23 19.39
CA ILE A 769 3.76 -25.63 20.66
C ILE A 769 2.26 -25.34 20.58
N PHE A 770 1.43 -26.31 20.96
CA PHE A 770 -0.03 -26.20 20.94
C PHE A 770 -0.60 -26.15 22.36
N LEU A 771 -1.46 -25.15 22.61
CA LEU A 771 -2.18 -24.92 23.85
C LEU A 771 -3.65 -24.76 23.53
N GLU A 772 -4.51 -25.61 24.08
CA GLU A 772 -5.94 -25.63 23.74
C GLU A 772 -6.79 -25.02 24.85
N ASN A 773 -7.88 -24.36 24.44
CA ASN A 773 -8.95 -23.90 25.32
C ASN A 773 -8.50 -23.01 26.49
N ILE A 774 -7.51 -22.14 26.25
CA ILE A 774 -6.98 -21.24 27.28
C ILE A 774 -7.87 -20.01 27.41
N SER A 775 -8.26 -19.64 28.63
CA SER A 775 -9.03 -18.43 28.88
C SER A 775 -8.22 -17.18 28.54
N ILE A 776 -8.83 -16.21 27.86
CA ILE A 776 -8.22 -14.91 27.57
C ILE A 776 -7.92 -14.08 28.83
N GLN A 777 -8.43 -14.49 29.99
CA GLN A 777 -8.20 -13.83 31.29
C GLN A 777 -6.92 -14.31 31.97
N TYR A 778 -6.21 -15.28 31.40
CA TYR A 778 -4.99 -15.85 31.97
C TYR A 778 -3.76 -15.43 31.17
N ASP A 779 -2.69 -15.11 31.90
CA ASP A 779 -1.36 -14.96 31.31
C ASP A 779 -0.80 -16.34 30.92
N ILE A 780 -0.24 -16.45 29.72
CA ILE A 780 0.48 -17.62 29.24
C ILE A 780 1.98 -17.29 29.20
N LYS A 781 2.80 -18.21 29.68
CA LYS A 781 4.26 -18.13 29.57
C LYS A 781 4.81 -19.41 28.99
N ILE A 782 5.63 -19.30 27.96
CA ILE A 782 6.34 -20.41 27.33
C ILE A 782 7.83 -20.15 27.48
N ILE A 783 8.56 -21.11 28.07
CA ILE A 783 10.00 -21.03 28.30
C ILE A 783 10.67 -22.15 27.51
N LEU A 784 11.67 -21.78 26.70
CA LEU A 784 12.56 -22.70 25.99
C LEU A 784 13.97 -22.58 26.61
N GLU A 785 14.55 -23.71 26.98
CA GLU A 785 15.90 -23.81 27.56
C GLU A 785 16.69 -24.92 26.84
N PRO A 786 18.03 -24.78 26.71
CA PRO A 786 18.84 -25.79 26.05
C PRO A 786 18.87 -27.10 26.85
N ILE A 787 18.85 -28.22 26.13
CA ILE A 787 19.23 -29.52 26.70
C ILE A 787 20.76 -29.59 26.63
N GLU A 788 21.42 -29.76 27.78
CA GLU A 788 22.89 -29.74 27.93
C GLU A 788 23.54 -28.38 27.57
N ASN A 789 24.82 -28.35 27.17
CA ASN A 789 25.57 -27.14 26.77
C ASN A 789 25.32 -26.73 25.29
N ASN A 790 24.19 -27.13 24.71
CA ASN A 790 23.88 -26.81 23.30
C ASN A 790 23.42 -25.36 23.13
N SER A 791 23.64 -24.79 21.94
CA SER A 791 23.07 -23.48 21.59
C SER A 791 21.55 -23.56 21.49
N ILE A 792 20.86 -22.57 22.05
CA ILE A 792 19.39 -22.43 21.91
C ILE A 792 19.01 -21.88 20.53
N TYR A 793 19.89 -21.08 19.90
CA TYR A 793 19.70 -20.50 18.58
C TYR A 793 20.33 -21.37 17.50
N SER A 794 19.65 -21.50 16.36
CA SER A 794 20.14 -22.24 15.20
C SER A 794 20.50 -21.30 14.06
N PHE A 795 21.68 -21.45 13.48
CA PHE A 795 22.10 -20.72 12.28
C PHE A 795 22.91 -21.66 11.37
N ARG A 796 22.38 -21.93 10.18
CA ARG A 796 22.99 -22.80 9.18
C ARG A 796 23.12 -22.07 7.85
N ASP A 797 24.33 -22.02 7.30
CA ASP A 797 24.54 -21.62 5.91
C ASP A 797 23.92 -22.68 4.97
N ARG A 798 23.00 -22.25 4.12
CA ARG A 798 22.27 -23.12 3.19
C ARG A 798 22.70 -22.97 1.74
N ARG A 799 23.77 -22.21 1.43
CA ARG A 799 24.19 -21.95 0.04
C ARG A 799 24.39 -23.22 -0.78
N GLU A 800 25.07 -24.22 -0.22
CA GLU A 800 25.28 -25.49 -0.93
C GLU A 800 23.96 -26.24 -1.16
N GLU A 801 23.08 -26.27 -0.15
CA GLU A 801 21.74 -26.85 -0.27
C GLU A 801 20.95 -26.17 -1.40
N LYS A 802 21.02 -24.84 -1.50
CA LYS A 802 20.38 -24.05 -2.57
C LYS A 802 20.94 -24.38 -3.94
N ILE A 803 22.26 -24.47 -4.09
CA ILE A 803 22.88 -24.85 -5.36
C ILE A 803 22.40 -26.24 -5.78
N ARG A 804 22.34 -27.21 -4.86
CA ARG A 804 21.84 -28.56 -5.15
C ARG A 804 20.35 -28.56 -5.53
N GLN A 805 19.53 -27.76 -4.84
CA GLN A 805 18.10 -27.57 -5.18
C GLN A 805 17.93 -26.96 -6.57
N LEU A 806 18.73 -25.94 -6.92
CA LEU A 806 18.76 -25.36 -8.27
C LEU A 806 19.12 -26.42 -9.32
N LEU A 807 20.23 -27.14 -9.14
CA LEU A 807 20.69 -28.18 -10.06
C LEU A 807 19.63 -29.26 -10.26
N PHE A 808 18.94 -29.66 -9.19
CA PHE A 808 17.85 -30.62 -9.26
C PHE A 808 16.76 -30.15 -10.24
N CYS A 809 16.32 -28.90 -10.12
CA CYS A 809 15.26 -28.31 -10.94
C CYS A 809 15.69 -27.91 -12.36
N PHE A 810 16.97 -27.62 -12.59
CA PHE A 810 17.45 -27.12 -13.89
C PHE A 810 17.05 -28.02 -15.06
N HIS A 811 16.61 -27.42 -16.16
CA HIS A 811 16.51 -28.11 -17.44
C HIS A 811 17.91 -28.20 -18.05
N LEU A 812 18.64 -29.26 -17.68
CA LEU A 812 20.04 -29.47 -18.01
C LEU A 812 20.35 -30.97 -18.10
N ASN A 813 21.36 -31.34 -18.90
CA ASN A 813 21.86 -32.71 -18.99
C ASN A 813 22.27 -33.25 -17.59
N THR A 814 21.87 -34.47 -17.26
CA THR A 814 22.09 -35.06 -15.93
C THR A 814 23.57 -35.29 -15.61
N VAL A 815 24.40 -35.63 -16.60
CA VAL A 815 25.85 -35.78 -16.42
C VAL A 815 26.50 -34.42 -16.12
N VAL A 816 26.01 -33.35 -16.74
CA VAL A 816 26.49 -31.99 -16.44
C VAL A 816 26.11 -31.58 -15.03
N LYS A 817 24.87 -31.87 -14.60
CA LYS A 817 24.44 -31.63 -13.21
C LYS A 817 25.36 -32.35 -12.22
N GLU A 818 25.60 -33.65 -12.43
CA GLU A 818 26.48 -34.48 -11.60
C GLU A 818 27.92 -33.92 -11.58
N ARG A 819 28.46 -33.49 -12.72
CA ARG A 819 29.80 -32.87 -12.78
C ARG A 819 29.89 -31.58 -11.97
N ILE A 820 28.89 -30.70 -12.07
CA ILE A 820 28.85 -29.46 -11.27
C ILE A 820 28.74 -29.80 -9.78
N ASP A 821 27.86 -30.73 -9.43
CA ASP A 821 27.61 -31.18 -8.06
C ASP A 821 28.87 -31.78 -7.40
N ASN A 822 29.59 -32.63 -8.13
CA ASN A 822 30.85 -33.22 -7.69
C ASN A 822 32.00 -32.19 -7.61
N ALA A 823 31.89 -31.07 -8.34
CA ALA A 823 32.91 -30.03 -8.39
C ALA A 823 32.62 -28.83 -7.46
N LEU A 824 31.55 -28.85 -6.66
CA LEU A 824 31.11 -27.70 -5.87
C LEU A 824 32.20 -27.09 -4.99
N ASP A 825 32.97 -27.91 -4.26
CA ASP A 825 34.04 -27.39 -3.39
C ASP A 825 35.19 -26.73 -4.17
N SER A 826 35.47 -27.20 -5.39
CA SER A 826 36.42 -26.55 -6.28
C SER A 826 35.84 -25.26 -6.87
N LEU A 827 34.56 -25.26 -7.27
CA LEU A 827 33.86 -24.11 -7.85
C LEU A 827 33.68 -22.95 -6.85
N LYS A 828 33.56 -23.24 -5.54
CA LYS A 828 33.57 -22.20 -4.50
C LYS A 828 34.88 -21.40 -4.49
N LYS A 829 36.01 -22.04 -4.85
CA LYS A 829 37.34 -21.41 -4.91
C LYS A 829 37.66 -20.84 -6.29
N GLU A 830 37.22 -21.54 -7.34
CA GLU A 830 37.51 -21.24 -8.74
C GLU A 830 36.22 -21.16 -9.58
N PRO A 831 35.33 -20.19 -9.31
CA PRO A 831 34.02 -20.10 -9.97
C PRO A 831 34.10 -19.89 -11.49
N HIS A 832 35.21 -19.32 -11.98
CA HIS A 832 35.48 -19.13 -13.41
C HIS A 832 35.57 -20.45 -14.20
N ARG A 833 35.80 -21.59 -13.53
CA ARG A 833 35.84 -22.92 -14.15
C ARG A 833 34.46 -23.53 -14.41
N LEU A 834 33.38 -22.83 -14.07
CA LEU A 834 32.02 -23.31 -14.28
C LEU A 834 31.74 -23.68 -15.75
N ASP A 835 32.27 -22.92 -16.70
CA ASP A 835 32.10 -23.19 -18.13
C ASP A 835 32.92 -24.38 -18.62
N GLU A 836 34.12 -24.58 -18.06
CA GLU A 836 34.96 -25.76 -18.31
C GLU A 836 34.25 -27.02 -17.81
N ILE A 837 33.76 -26.99 -16.56
CA ILE A 837 33.10 -28.13 -15.91
C ILE A 837 31.77 -28.46 -16.59
N SER A 838 31.00 -27.46 -17.00
CA SER A 838 29.71 -27.65 -17.66
C SER A 838 29.78 -27.85 -19.17
N GLU A 839 30.98 -27.82 -19.76
CA GLU A 839 31.19 -27.85 -21.22
C GLU A 839 30.32 -26.81 -21.95
N GLN A 840 30.19 -25.63 -21.34
CA GLN A 840 29.36 -24.51 -21.83
C GLN A 840 27.88 -24.86 -22.08
N MET A 841 27.36 -25.95 -21.49
CA MET A 841 25.97 -26.38 -21.67
C MET A 841 24.96 -25.62 -20.80
N LEU A 842 25.42 -24.77 -19.88
CA LEU A 842 24.54 -23.92 -19.06
C LEU A 842 24.01 -22.74 -19.88
N SER A 843 22.71 -22.47 -19.77
CA SER A 843 22.13 -21.19 -20.21
C SER A 843 22.62 -20.02 -19.35
N ASN A 844 22.46 -18.77 -19.84
CA ASN A 844 22.83 -17.57 -19.08
C ASN A 844 22.14 -17.51 -17.71
N SER A 845 20.85 -17.84 -17.62
CA SER A 845 20.09 -17.82 -16.36
C SER A 845 20.58 -18.86 -15.36
N GLN A 846 20.92 -20.07 -15.83
CA GLN A 846 21.50 -21.13 -14.99
C GLN A 846 22.91 -20.78 -14.52
N LYS A 847 23.78 -20.26 -15.41
CA LYS A 847 25.11 -19.77 -15.05
C LYS A 847 25.01 -18.68 -13.98
N ARG A 848 24.13 -17.70 -14.21
CA ARG A 848 23.89 -16.60 -13.27
C ARG A 848 23.49 -17.11 -11.90
N ALA A 849 22.49 -17.99 -11.82
CA ALA A 849 22.00 -18.51 -10.55
C ALA A 849 23.08 -19.25 -9.77
N LEU A 850 23.90 -20.07 -10.43
CA LEU A 850 25.01 -20.76 -9.77
C LEU A 850 26.09 -19.78 -9.31
N LEU A 851 26.48 -18.82 -10.14
CA LEU A 851 27.54 -17.86 -9.82
C LEU A 851 27.12 -16.91 -8.69
N GLU A 852 25.88 -16.43 -8.66
CA GLU A 852 25.40 -15.55 -7.59
C GLU A 852 25.45 -16.24 -6.22
N TYR A 853 25.14 -17.53 -6.14
CA TYR A 853 25.28 -18.30 -4.88
C TYR A 853 26.74 -18.71 -4.57
N LEU A 854 27.54 -19.06 -5.57
CA LEU A 854 28.95 -19.46 -5.39
C LEU A 854 29.82 -18.28 -4.95
N THR A 855 29.53 -17.09 -5.48
CA THR A 855 30.37 -15.89 -5.30
C THR A 855 29.78 -14.88 -4.34
N CYS A 856 28.51 -15.02 -3.96
CA CYS A 856 27.81 -14.03 -3.12
C CYS A 856 27.86 -12.61 -3.71
N CYS A 857 28.04 -12.52 -5.03
CA CYS A 857 28.08 -11.29 -5.79
C CYS A 857 27.01 -11.31 -6.86
N GLY A 858 26.44 -10.15 -7.16
CA GLY A 858 25.46 -10.03 -8.24
C GLY A 858 25.16 -8.59 -8.57
N CYS A 859 24.25 -8.41 -9.51
CA CYS A 859 23.69 -7.10 -9.84
C CYS A 859 22.21 -7.21 -10.14
N HIS A 860 21.51 -6.08 -10.05
CA HIS A 860 20.09 -5.97 -10.32
C HIS A 860 19.72 -4.54 -10.70
N CYS A 861 18.79 -4.41 -11.64
CA CYS A 861 18.12 -3.16 -11.93
C CYS A 861 16.60 -3.35 -11.95
N ALA A 862 15.91 -2.64 -11.06
CA ALA A 862 14.46 -2.67 -10.99
C ALA A 862 13.82 -1.64 -11.95
N TRP A 863 14.29 -1.56 -13.20
CA TRP A 863 13.88 -0.54 -14.18
C TRP A 863 12.37 -0.54 -14.47
N ASN A 864 11.72 -1.69 -14.35
CA ASN A 864 10.27 -1.84 -14.49
C ASN A 864 9.48 -1.33 -13.28
N ALA A 865 10.13 -1.23 -12.12
CA ALA A 865 9.49 -0.83 -10.87
C ALA A 865 9.40 0.69 -10.70
N ARG A 866 10.24 1.48 -11.38
CA ARG A 866 10.13 2.94 -11.44
C ARG A 866 11.00 3.55 -12.55
N PRO A 867 10.69 4.78 -13.01
CA PRO A 867 11.61 5.55 -13.85
C PRO A 867 12.98 5.71 -13.17
N HIS A 868 14.05 5.57 -13.93
CA HIS A 868 15.44 5.77 -13.47
C HIS A 868 15.84 4.91 -12.25
N ALA A 869 15.33 3.68 -12.14
CA ALA A 869 15.77 2.77 -11.09
C ALA A 869 17.30 2.59 -11.15
N PRO A 870 18.01 2.69 -10.00
CA PRO A 870 19.45 2.52 -9.98
C PRO A 870 19.81 1.07 -10.26
N PHE A 871 20.96 0.87 -10.89
CA PHE A 871 21.64 -0.42 -10.85
C PHE A 871 22.25 -0.60 -9.47
N VAL A 872 21.95 -1.74 -8.86
CA VAL A 872 22.58 -2.22 -7.64
C VAL A 872 23.56 -3.30 -8.02
N VAL A 873 24.79 -3.18 -7.53
CA VAL A 873 25.80 -4.24 -7.58
C VAL A 873 26.19 -4.55 -6.15
N TRP A 874 26.21 -5.83 -5.79
CA TRP A 874 26.53 -6.24 -4.44
C TRP A 874 27.59 -7.34 -4.41
N LYS A 875 28.26 -7.40 -3.27
CA LYS A 875 29.20 -8.44 -2.85
C LYS A 875 29.05 -8.55 -1.33
N THR A 876 28.69 -9.73 -0.82
CA THR A 876 28.46 -9.91 0.63
C THR A 876 29.61 -10.55 1.39
N ASP A 877 30.64 -11.05 0.69
CA ASP A 877 31.82 -11.66 1.30
C ASP A 877 33.09 -11.11 0.65
N ASP A 878 33.93 -10.40 1.42
CA ASP A 878 35.15 -9.75 0.95
C ASP A 878 36.18 -10.73 0.36
N SER A 879 36.14 -12.01 0.75
CA SER A 879 36.99 -13.05 0.20
C SER A 879 36.60 -13.50 -1.22
N CYS A 880 35.44 -13.06 -1.72
CA CYS A 880 34.97 -13.43 -3.06
C CYS A 880 35.65 -12.65 -4.19
N ILE A 881 35.64 -13.24 -5.38
CA ILE A 881 36.24 -12.69 -6.60
C ILE A 881 35.65 -11.31 -6.98
N GLU A 882 36.47 -10.45 -7.61
CA GLU A 882 35.99 -9.18 -8.15
C GLU A 882 34.94 -9.39 -9.23
N CYS A 883 33.92 -8.53 -9.23
CA CYS A 883 32.88 -8.52 -10.25
C CYS A 883 32.79 -7.14 -10.91
N ASN A 884 32.76 -7.12 -12.25
CA ASN A 884 32.78 -5.89 -13.04
C ASN A 884 31.61 -5.84 -14.02
N LEU A 885 30.93 -4.70 -14.10
CA LEU A 885 29.91 -4.44 -15.11
C LEU A 885 30.51 -3.77 -16.35
N TYR A 886 30.11 -4.25 -17.53
CA TYR A 886 30.56 -3.68 -18.79
C TYR A 886 29.52 -3.90 -19.90
N TRP A 887 29.57 -3.02 -20.90
CA TRP A 887 28.82 -3.15 -22.16
C TRP A 887 29.61 -4.00 -23.15
N TYR A 888 28.95 -4.96 -23.79
CA TYR A 888 29.53 -5.85 -24.79
C TYR A 888 28.80 -5.73 -26.12
N SER A 889 29.50 -5.36 -27.18
CA SER A 889 28.96 -5.30 -28.54
C SER A 889 28.95 -6.69 -29.19
N LYS A 890 27.76 -7.16 -29.61
CA LYS A 890 27.62 -8.42 -30.36
C LYS A 890 28.25 -8.34 -31.75
N LYS A 891 28.42 -7.14 -32.30
CA LYS A 891 28.81 -6.93 -33.70
C LYS A 891 30.32 -6.99 -33.92
N ASP A 892 31.08 -6.37 -33.03
CA ASP A 892 32.54 -6.22 -33.14
C ASP A 892 33.30 -6.72 -31.90
N GLY A 893 32.59 -7.20 -30.87
CA GLY A 893 33.20 -7.75 -29.65
C GLY A 893 33.78 -6.69 -28.73
N GLU A 894 33.48 -5.40 -28.97
CA GLU A 894 33.97 -4.30 -28.12
C GLU A 894 33.41 -4.43 -26.69
N LYS A 895 34.30 -4.28 -25.70
CA LYS A 895 33.95 -4.17 -24.28
C LYS A 895 34.14 -2.72 -23.81
N GLN A 896 33.09 -2.11 -23.28
CA GLN A 896 33.16 -0.79 -22.65
C GLN A 896 32.80 -0.90 -21.16
N PRO A 897 33.75 -0.67 -20.23
CA PRO A 897 33.45 -0.73 -18.79
C PRO A 897 32.45 0.37 -18.40
N ILE A 898 31.59 0.08 -17.42
CA ILE A 898 30.69 1.09 -16.88
C ILE A 898 31.47 1.99 -15.90
N THR A 899 31.49 3.28 -16.18
CA THR A 899 32.05 4.31 -15.29
C THR A 899 31.07 4.65 -14.18
N TRP A 900 31.58 4.78 -12.97
CA TRP A 900 30.79 4.94 -11.74
C TRP A 900 30.87 6.39 -11.24
N GLU A 901 29.74 6.99 -10.86
CA GLU A 901 29.76 8.18 -10.01
C GLU A 901 29.88 7.73 -8.55
N GLU A 902 31.03 7.98 -7.92
CA GLU A 902 31.21 7.78 -6.48
C GLU A 902 30.45 8.88 -5.72
N ASN A 903 29.21 8.61 -5.32
CA ASN A 903 28.57 9.45 -4.31
C ASN A 903 29.14 9.07 -2.93
N MET A 904 30.05 9.92 -2.44
CA MET A 904 30.66 9.84 -1.12
C MET A 904 29.60 10.00 -0.02
N ASN A 905 29.31 8.91 0.68
CA ASN A 905 29.08 8.93 2.12
C ASN A 905 29.47 7.56 2.68
N GLU A 906 30.53 7.56 3.48
CA GLU A 906 31.10 6.39 4.15
C GLU A 906 30.06 5.79 5.11
N MET A 907 29.38 4.71 4.72
CA MET A 907 29.01 3.56 5.58
C MET A 907 28.21 2.54 4.76
N ILE A 908 28.90 1.44 4.43
CA ILE A 908 28.55 0.26 3.61
C ILE A 908 28.60 0.48 2.10
N LEU A 909 29.47 -0.32 1.47
CA LEU A 909 29.84 -0.25 0.07
C LEU A 909 28.73 -0.69 -0.90
N TRP A 910 28.54 -0.23 -2.16
CA TRP A 910 29.07 0.89 -2.98
C TRP A 910 28.26 1.07 -4.28
N LYS A 911 28.42 2.27 -4.87
CA LYS A 911 28.14 2.69 -6.27
C LYS A 911 26.68 2.61 -6.75
N GLN A 912 25.91 3.63 -6.40
CA GLN A 912 24.73 3.99 -7.18
C GLN A 912 25.19 4.48 -8.55
N VAL A 913 24.86 3.75 -9.62
CA VAL A 913 25.00 4.30 -10.98
C VAL A 913 23.82 5.26 -11.18
N SER A 914 24.04 6.56 -10.95
CA SER A 914 23.27 7.58 -11.65
C SER A 914 23.63 7.48 -13.12
N TYR A 915 22.79 6.81 -13.90
CA TYR A 915 22.95 6.75 -15.35
C TYR A 915 22.63 8.13 -15.94
N GLN A 916 23.58 9.07 -15.88
CA GLN A 916 23.58 10.22 -16.77
C GLN A 916 24.26 9.80 -18.08
N GLY A 917 23.47 9.23 -18.99
CA GLY A 917 23.85 9.19 -20.40
C GLY A 917 23.82 7.81 -21.03
N ARG A 918 22.72 7.54 -21.73
CA ARG A 918 22.62 7.50 -23.20
C ARG A 918 21.30 6.83 -23.59
N GLU A 919 20.39 7.61 -24.17
CA GLU A 919 19.25 7.15 -24.99
C GLU A 919 19.72 6.48 -26.31
N ASN A 920 20.97 6.01 -26.39
CA ASN A 920 21.69 5.64 -27.62
C ASN A 920 22.66 4.47 -27.40
N ILE A 921 22.28 3.46 -26.62
CA ILE A 921 22.98 2.17 -26.67
C ILE A 921 22.39 1.41 -27.86
N PRO A 922 23.17 1.12 -28.92
CA PRO A 922 22.66 0.39 -30.06
C PRO A 922 22.12 -0.98 -29.64
N SER A 923 21.05 -1.46 -30.27
CA SER A 923 20.37 -2.72 -29.93
C SER A 923 21.27 -3.98 -29.98
N ASP A 924 22.45 -3.86 -30.59
CA ASP A 924 23.47 -4.91 -30.67
C ASP A 924 24.40 -4.98 -29.45
N TRP A 925 24.29 -4.08 -28.48
CA TRP A 925 25.05 -4.14 -27.23
C TRP A 925 24.28 -4.82 -26.10
N ASN A 926 25.02 -5.53 -25.25
CA ASN A 926 24.51 -6.23 -24.08
C ASN A 926 25.17 -5.70 -22.81
N LEU A 927 24.42 -5.63 -21.73
CA LEU A 927 24.99 -5.47 -20.40
C LEU A 927 25.51 -6.82 -19.91
N CYS A 928 26.76 -6.85 -19.45
CA CYS A 928 27.43 -8.05 -18.97
C CYS A 928 27.99 -7.85 -17.56
N MET A 929 27.98 -8.91 -16.77
CA MET A 929 28.69 -9.02 -15.50
C MET A 929 29.83 -10.02 -15.64
N GLU A 930 31.05 -9.56 -15.39
CA GLU A 930 32.25 -10.39 -15.34
C GLU A 930 32.49 -10.86 -13.91
N TYR A 931 32.71 -12.16 -13.72
CA TYR A 931 33.08 -12.80 -12.46
C TYR A 931 34.55 -13.25 -12.55
N GLY A 932 35.44 -12.56 -11.84
CA GLY A 932 36.85 -12.94 -11.73
C GLY A 932 37.65 -12.80 -13.02
N ASN A 933 37.39 -11.75 -13.82
CA ASN A 933 38.10 -11.36 -15.06
C ASN A 933 38.10 -12.40 -16.22
N ILE A 934 37.36 -13.51 -16.11
CA ILE A 934 37.39 -14.60 -17.12
C ILE A 934 35.99 -15.04 -17.53
N LEU A 935 35.04 -15.14 -16.60
CA LEU A 935 33.71 -15.66 -16.87
C LEU A 935 32.68 -14.54 -16.92
N SER A 936 32.02 -14.36 -18.07
CA SER A 936 31.02 -13.32 -18.25
C SER A 936 29.62 -13.89 -18.43
N VAL A 937 28.65 -13.25 -17.76
CA VAL A 937 27.22 -13.54 -17.93
C VAL A 937 26.56 -12.33 -18.57
N VAL A 938 25.85 -12.57 -19.67
CA VAL A 938 24.96 -11.56 -20.27
C VAL A 938 23.73 -11.40 -19.38
N LEU A 939 23.42 -10.17 -19.00
CA LEU A 939 22.25 -9.83 -18.19
C LEU A 939 21.04 -9.58 -19.11
N ASP A 940 20.59 -10.63 -19.80
CA ASP A 940 19.41 -10.54 -20.65
C ASP A 940 18.17 -10.17 -19.79
N ASN A 941 17.34 -9.24 -20.28
CA ASN A 941 16.05 -8.78 -19.71
C ASN A 941 16.07 -7.75 -18.55
N GLU A 942 17.22 -7.35 -18.00
CA GLU A 942 17.25 -6.32 -16.93
C GLU A 942 17.23 -4.88 -17.44
N CYS A 943 17.20 -4.67 -18.77
CA CYS A 943 17.02 -3.35 -19.36
C CYS A 943 16.67 -3.50 -20.86
N PRO A 944 15.43 -3.22 -21.29
CA PRO A 944 15.17 -2.93 -22.68
C PRO A 944 15.66 -1.50 -22.91
N PHE A 945 16.91 -1.40 -23.35
CA PHE A 945 17.35 -0.19 -24.05
C PHE A 945 16.52 -0.04 -25.33
#